data_AF-A0A7K0FDJ1-F1
#
_entry.id   AF-A0A7K0FDJ1-F1
#
_cell.length_a   1.000
_cell.length_b   1.000
_cell.length_c   1.000
_cell.angle_alpha   90.00
_cell.angle_beta   90.00
_cell.angle_gamma   90.00
#
_symmetry.space_group_name_H-M   'P 1'
#
loop_
_entity.id
_entity.type
_entity.pdbx_description
1 polymer ?
#
loop_
_entity_poly.entity_id
_entity_poly.type
_entity_poly.pdbx_seq_one_letter_code
_entity_poly.pdbx_strand_id
1 'polypeptide(L)'
;MYTEKSIDEVRNADIVTIIGHYCELKRAGSKWTCESPFNFSKDSFFVTPSLNMFKCFSSGKGGDGIKFVQTFKNVKFGEAVKIIADICGIVLEEEQLSEEAERKRSYTQELFDVNAIACLKYEMQLQNLPIEHWSKKMLIERDIKPLTVEKFRIGYAPKEFKFITNPLIESAKLEQAINVGLSISKEGNNYDFFRDKLLFPIRDVRGNVLGFGGRRDNDADGPKYINTKETEIYNKSRVLYGLFENKEFISKTKTAFLVEGYTDVTGLSQNGCELAVATGGTALTAEQAKLLHRFADHVIILRDNDGLDEKGNEQKGTLAALKDINILLAEGFKVSIVILPEKEDPDSYARKTKHVEKMLFGNAEDAVNWKAIKIKNKAANDPDELSHAVGEVALMLSVIKDDIKRAVYQKNCAKILKQPEKVIKERIDNFFKAAEAKAAQSEKVQVESSEYLGLPKGADYKQFLVKGYVTHENNVYFRGKTNFYKGSNYRITPLFHVYGKQDNKRLCEVISDTGIKRLIDFDTADFVQMAKFESKLLDEGNFTFTSEVTPNQFKLLRNDILSSFIMAFELRTLGWQHEGFFAYSNLVSHNGITKTPNDYGIIQLEAEVQIQSDYIEDVKHFYSPSASVMYKNSREGDDPYENDRYLVFKPAPIAFHTWMNQLKKVYGKKANTGIACIFFSLFRDLFVKTYQISPILFLTGEKGSGKSKFAESIGAVFAYKQPAFDLNAGTISGFSRRISRTTNTMTILEEFNDLIDLKMKQSIKGSYDNRGREIGQNTGDNKTKMTKVNCFLVILSQYLSSWDDNSITSRSVIENVIKPQENFTNEEVADFNLIQSWEEEGLTSFILEIIKYRPEIEDNYRRVYGEIIKDLKRQLKDNDYQERMLQNYTVLLTPIKILIDKFQFPFTYKEIQDQFKEAIIDSSDLIVESEGLAEFWRTMEYLRDRSPFPLIKERTHFIIDTPMTLKLQTKKGEPDYEWKNEKRNQVLLLRLNAVHQLYHKEVSTREGADVIGENTLRNYFKSKKYFIGSVGRYHFDDTSTSAYVFNYTMMHEGGILNLLRTAPKKTNGDVLVNNGSSDDDPDWLQAK
;
A
#
# COMPACT_ATOMS: atom_id res chain seq x y z
N MET A 1 21.53 22.71 2.75
CA MET A 1 22.60 23.09 3.71
C MET A 1 23.77 23.58 2.86
N TYR A 2 24.59 24.55 3.25
CA TYR A 2 25.71 24.97 2.37
C TYR A 2 26.80 23.89 2.32
N THR A 3 27.47 23.73 1.18
CA THR A 3 28.56 22.75 1.03
C THR A 3 29.65 22.96 2.08
N GLU A 4 30.31 21.89 2.53
CA GLU A 4 31.40 21.99 3.51
C GLU A 4 32.48 22.96 3.04
N LYS A 5 32.77 22.96 1.72
CA LYS A 5 33.64 23.94 1.06
C LYS A 5 33.17 25.39 1.25
N SER A 6 31.88 25.68 1.02
CA SER A 6 31.31 27.03 1.21
C SER A 6 31.34 27.48 2.68
N ILE A 7 31.07 26.55 3.61
CA ILE A 7 31.12 26.83 5.05
C ILE A 7 32.55 27.11 5.49
N ASP A 8 33.54 26.37 4.98
CA ASP A 8 34.95 26.59 5.29
C ASP A 8 35.48 27.88 4.66
N GLU A 9 35.04 28.25 3.44
CA GLU A 9 35.34 29.57 2.86
C GLU A 9 34.80 30.71 3.73
N VAL A 10 33.56 30.59 4.24
CA VAL A 10 32.98 31.57 5.15
C VAL A 10 33.67 31.59 6.52
N ARG A 11 34.11 30.45 7.06
CA ARG A 11 34.84 30.37 8.33
C ARG A 11 36.24 31.00 8.22
N ASN A 12 36.85 30.92 7.04
CA ASN A 12 38.18 31.49 6.76
C ASN A 12 38.13 32.94 6.24
N ALA A 13 36.94 33.50 6.05
CA ALA A 13 36.76 34.89 5.64
C ALA A 13 37.37 35.85 6.67
N ASP A 14 37.91 36.98 6.19
CA ASP A 14 38.64 37.94 7.02
C ASP A 14 37.73 38.56 8.09
N ILE A 15 38.01 38.22 9.35
CA ILE A 15 37.25 38.71 10.49
C ILE A 15 37.28 40.24 10.66
N VAL A 16 38.31 40.92 10.15
CA VAL A 16 38.38 42.40 10.19
C VAL A 16 37.32 42.99 9.28
N THR A 17 37.16 42.44 8.07
CA THR A 17 36.10 42.81 7.12
C THR A 17 34.72 42.54 7.71
N ILE A 18 34.51 41.36 8.32
CA ILE A 18 33.22 40.97 8.91
C ILE A 18 32.81 41.93 10.04
N ILE A 19 33.71 42.19 10.99
CA ILE A 19 33.40 43.03 12.15
C ILE A 19 33.39 44.51 11.77
N GLY A 20 34.27 44.92 10.86
CA GLY A 20 34.35 46.29 10.31
C GLY A 20 33.07 46.74 9.62
N HIS A 21 32.26 45.80 9.13
CA HIS A 21 30.92 46.08 8.61
C HIS A 21 29.95 46.58 9.69
N TYR A 22 30.14 46.17 10.95
CA TYR A 22 29.24 46.48 12.06
C TYR A 22 29.78 47.54 13.02
N CYS A 23 31.10 47.73 13.08
CA CYS A 23 31.77 48.62 14.03
C CYS A 23 32.98 49.29 13.40
N GLU A 24 33.25 50.54 13.78
CA GLU A 24 34.45 51.25 13.34
C GLU A 24 35.69 50.69 14.07
N LEU A 25 36.50 49.91 13.36
CA LEU A 25 37.71 49.30 13.88
C LEU A 25 38.91 50.25 13.75
N LYS A 26 39.62 50.49 14.86
CA LYS A 26 40.88 51.23 14.91
C LYS A 26 42.06 50.28 15.07
N ARG A 27 43.15 50.57 14.38
CA ARG A 27 44.36 49.74 14.44
C ARG A 27 45.11 49.96 15.76
N ALA A 28 45.42 48.87 16.45
CA ALA A 28 46.15 48.86 17.72
C ALA A 28 47.30 47.82 17.63
N GLY A 29 48.40 48.21 16.98
CA GLY A 29 49.53 47.32 16.70
C GLY A 29 49.19 46.22 15.69
N SER A 30 49.40 44.96 16.07
CA SER A 30 49.03 43.77 15.28
C SER A 30 47.55 43.36 15.41
N LYS A 31 46.77 44.08 16.22
CA LYS A 31 45.34 43.84 16.47
C LYS A 31 44.50 45.04 16.03
N TRP A 32 43.19 44.85 15.97
CA TRP A 32 42.21 45.92 15.82
C TRP A 32 41.35 46.02 17.07
N THR A 33 40.82 47.21 17.34
CA THR A 33 39.97 47.46 18.51
C THR A 33 38.82 48.42 18.18
N CYS A 34 37.70 48.27 18.91
CA CYS A 34 36.56 49.18 18.86
C CYS A 34 35.83 49.20 20.22
N GLU A 35 34.79 50.02 20.34
CA GLU A 35 33.83 49.89 21.45
C GLU A 35 33.08 48.56 21.32
N SER A 36 32.69 47.96 22.45
CA SER A 36 32.08 46.62 22.44
C SER A 36 30.70 46.65 21.76
N PRO A 37 30.48 45.86 20.70
CA PRO A 37 29.16 45.75 20.07
C PRO A 37 28.13 45.03 20.93
N PHE A 38 28.55 44.41 22.03
CA PHE A 38 27.65 43.63 22.89
C PHE A 38 27.15 44.42 24.10
N ASN A 39 27.92 45.41 24.57
CA ASN A 39 27.63 46.17 25.79
C ASN A 39 28.11 47.63 25.60
N PHE A 40 27.33 48.63 26.02
CA PHE A 40 27.64 50.07 25.90
C PHE A 40 28.75 50.59 26.86
N SER A 41 29.69 49.74 27.30
CA SER A 41 30.81 50.16 28.14
C SER A 41 32.04 50.51 27.27
N LYS A 42 32.72 51.62 27.58
CA LYS A 42 34.06 51.89 27.02
C LYS A 42 35.06 50.88 27.61
N ASP A 43 35.83 50.26 26.72
CA ASP A 43 36.89 49.24 26.94
C ASP A 43 36.41 47.77 27.06
N SER A 44 36.97 46.75 26.41
CA SER A 44 38.03 46.61 25.39
C SER A 44 37.69 45.41 24.48
N PHE A 45 37.33 45.69 23.22
CA PHE A 45 37.05 44.68 22.20
C PHE A 45 38.24 44.57 21.27
N PHE A 46 38.77 43.37 21.06
CA PHE A 46 39.92 43.14 20.20
C PHE A 46 39.63 42.12 19.12
N VAL A 47 40.07 42.43 17.90
CA VAL A 47 40.09 41.51 16.76
C VAL A 47 41.56 41.21 16.45
N THR A 48 41.90 39.93 16.40
CA THR A 48 43.27 39.47 16.09
C THR A 48 43.25 38.81 14.72
N PRO A 49 43.67 39.51 13.64
CA PRO A 49 43.57 38.99 12.27
C PRO A 49 44.35 37.69 12.07
N SER A 50 45.54 37.59 12.67
CA SER A 50 46.40 36.40 12.56
C SER A 50 45.80 35.12 13.17
N LEU A 51 44.77 35.26 14.02
CA LEU A 51 44.07 34.14 14.64
C LEU A 51 42.64 33.97 14.09
N ASN A 52 42.21 34.85 13.18
CA ASN A 52 40.84 34.99 12.69
C ASN A 52 39.76 34.98 13.80
N MET A 53 40.05 35.63 14.94
CA MET A 53 39.20 35.60 16.14
C MET A 53 39.02 36.99 16.78
N PHE A 54 37.87 37.17 17.44
CA PHE A 54 37.60 38.31 18.30
C PHE A 54 37.50 37.90 19.77
N LYS A 55 37.78 38.85 20.66
CA LYS A 55 37.53 38.72 22.09
C LYS A 55 37.00 40.03 22.65
N CYS A 56 35.87 39.93 23.34
CA CYS A 56 35.30 41.00 24.14
C CYS A 56 35.59 40.72 25.62
N PHE A 57 36.41 41.56 26.26
CA PHE A 57 36.76 41.37 27.66
C PHE A 57 35.63 41.76 28.62
N SER A 58 34.71 42.65 28.21
CA SER A 58 33.58 43.09 29.05
C SER A 58 32.43 42.09 29.12
N SER A 59 32.15 41.35 28.04
CA SER A 59 31.07 40.35 28.00
C SER A 59 31.58 38.91 28.10
N GLY A 60 32.90 38.70 28.10
CA GLY A 60 33.53 37.38 28.05
C GLY A 60 33.42 36.67 26.70
N LYS A 61 32.60 37.18 25.77
CA LYS A 61 32.31 36.59 24.45
C LYS A 61 33.56 36.63 23.57
N GLY A 62 33.82 35.54 22.86
CA GLY A 62 34.89 35.45 21.87
C GLY A 62 34.67 34.27 20.94
N GLY A 63 35.26 34.32 19.75
CA GLY A 63 35.05 33.32 18.71
C GLY A 63 35.52 33.80 17.34
N ASP A 64 35.16 33.04 16.31
CA ASP A 64 35.36 33.39 14.90
C ASP A 64 34.29 34.39 14.40
N GLY A 65 34.39 34.78 13.13
CA GLY A 65 33.45 35.71 12.50
C GLY A 65 32.00 35.20 12.51
N ILE A 66 31.79 33.89 12.36
CA ILE A 66 30.45 33.27 12.42
C ILE A 66 29.86 33.45 13.82
N LYS A 67 30.63 33.12 14.86
CA LYS A 67 30.17 33.28 16.24
C LYS A 67 29.87 34.73 16.58
N PHE A 68 30.62 35.68 16.02
CA PHE A 68 30.35 37.11 16.15
C PHE A 68 28.95 37.45 15.61
N VAL A 69 28.67 37.12 14.34
CA VAL A 69 27.39 37.44 13.68
C VAL A 69 26.22 36.74 14.34
N GLN A 70 26.34 35.45 14.69
CA GLN A 70 25.31 34.72 15.43
C GLN A 70 24.93 35.43 16.73
N THR A 71 25.94 35.91 17.47
CA THR A 71 25.73 36.52 18.78
C THR A 71 25.26 37.97 18.68
N PHE A 72 25.72 38.70 17.66
CA PHE A 72 25.38 40.11 17.45
C PHE A 72 23.99 40.29 16.82
N LYS A 73 23.64 39.46 15.83
CA LYS A 73 22.34 39.50 15.14
C LYS A 73 21.29 38.56 15.75
N ASN A 74 21.68 37.72 16.71
CA ASN A 74 20.82 36.69 17.31
C ASN A 74 20.20 35.74 16.26
N VAL A 75 21.04 35.26 15.33
CA VAL A 75 20.64 34.43 14.19
C VAL A 75 21.24 33.03 14.27
N LYS A 76 20.61 32.06 13.60
CA LYS A 76 21.09 30.68 13.55
C LYS A 76 22.33 30.56 12.66
N PHE A 77 23.06 29.44 12.76
CA PHE A 77 24.34 29.23 12.05
C PHE A 77 24.25 29.45 10.53
N GLY A 78 23.24 28.89 9.85
CA GLY A 78 23.08 29.05 8.41
C GLY A 78 22.80 30.48 7.97
N GLU A 79 22.01 31.22 8.75
CA GLU A 79 21.76 32.66 8.51
C GLU A 79 23.02 33.48 8.73
N ALA A 80 23.81 33.18 9.77
CA ALA A 80 25.10 33.84 9.99
C ALA A 80 26.09 33.56 8.84
N VAL A 81 26.10 32.34 8.29
CA VAL A 81 26.92 31.99 7.12
C VAL A 81 26.50 32.79 5.89
N LYS A 82 25.19 32.91 5.63
CA LYS A 82 24.65 33.72 4.53
C LYS A 82 25.00 35.20 4.66
N ILE A 83 24.83 35.77 5.85
CA ILE A 83 25.16 37.18 6.13
C ILE A 83 26.65 37.45 5.91
N ILE A 84 27.53 36.56 6.36
CA ILE A 84 28.98 36.73 6.16
C ILE A 84 29.35 36.59 4.70
N ALA A 85 28.72 35.64 3.98
CA ALA A 85 28.95 35.48 2.56
C ALA A 85 28.56 36.75 1.77
N ASP A 86 27.43 37.38 2.10
CA ASP A 86 27.00 38.64 1.49
C ASP A 86 27.99 39.79 1.79
N ILE A 87 28.51 39.87 3.03
CA ILE A 87 29.49 40.90 3.43
C ILE A 87 30.83 40.72 2.71
N CYS A 88 31.28 39.47 2.56
CA CYS A 88 32.59 39.13 2.01
C CYS A 88 32.57 38.81 0.51
N GLY A 89 31.41 38.85 -0.14
CA GLY A 89 31.25 38.49 -1.55
C GLY A 89 31.53 37.02 -1.86
N ILE A 90 31.27 36.11 -0.91
CA ILE A 90 31.46 34.67 -1.07
C ILE A 90 30.21 34.08 -1.71
N VAL A 91 30.38 33.31 -2.78
CA VAL A 91 29.27 32.59 -3.42
C VAL A 91 29.01 31.31 -2.64
N LEU A 92 27.83 31.20 -2.04
CA LEU A 92 27.44 29.99 -1.31
C LEU A 92 26.86 28.93 -2.26
N GLU A 93 27.52 27.78 -2.33
CA GLU A 93 26.96 26.59 -2.97
C GLU A 93 26.08 25.85 -1.95
N GLU A 94 24.84 25.57 -2.31
CA GLU A 94 23.94 24.73 -1.51
C GLU A 94 24.15 23.26 -1.85
N GLU A 95 24.37 22.41 -0.85
CA GLU A 95 24.06 20.98 -0.99
C GLU A 95 22.57 20.88 -1.30
N GLN A 96 22.26 20.44 -2.51
CA GLN A 96 20.99 19.82 -2.80
C GLN A 96 20.93 18.53 -1.99
N LEU A 97 20.42 18.65 -0.77
CA LEU A 97 19.84 17.49 -0.10
C LEU A 97 18.73 16.99 -1.03
N SER A 98 18.72 15.70 -1.34
CA SER A 98 17.57 15.12 -2.01
C SER A 98 16.30 15.49 -1.23
N GLU A 99 15.17 15.67 -1.90
CA GLU A 99 13.90 15.94 -1.21
C GLU A 99 13.62 14.88 -0.12
N GLU A 100 14.09 13.64 -0.32
CA GLU A 100 14.05 12.56 0.66
C GLU A 100 14.84 12.87 1.94
N ALA A 101 16.05 13.43 1.84
CA ALA A 101 16.86 13.79 2.99
C ALA A 101 16.28 15.00 3.75
N GLU A 102 15.65 15.95 3.05
CA GLU A 102 14.95 17.07 3.69
C GLU A 102 13.65 16.62 4.37
N ARG A 103 12.87 15.77 3.72
CA ARG A 103 11.66 15.17 4.32
C ARG A 103 12.00 14.35 5.55
N LYS A 104 13.03 13.50 5.48
CA LYS A 104 13.50 12.71 6.63
C LYS A 104 13.92 13.61 7.79
N ARG A 105 14.66 14.68 7.51
CA ARG A 105 15.08 15.64 8.53
C ARG A 105 13.90 16.40 9.14
N SER A 106 12.94 16.83 8.31
CA SER A 106 11.70 17.49 8.77
C SER A 106 10.90 16.56 9.67
N TYR A 107 10.73 15.31 9.24
CA TYR A 107 10.03 14.29 10.00
C TYR A 107 10.71 13.98 11.34
N THR A 108 12.03 13.79 11.37
CA THR A 108 12.77 13.61 12.63
C THR A 108 12.59 14.82 13.57
N GLN A 109 12.54 16.05 13.04
CA GLN A 109 12.27 17.24 13.85
C GLN A 109 10.85 17.23 14.44
N GLU A 110 9.84 16.81 13.68
CA GLU A 110 8.47 16.66 14.18
C GLU A 110 8.38 15.66 15.34
N LEU A 111 9.16 14.56 15.29
CA LEU A 111 9.22 13.58 16.39
C LEU A 111 9.76 14.22 17.67
N PHE A 112 10.81 15.05 17.59
CA PHE A 112 11.31 15.79 18.75
C PHE A 112 10.28 16.78 19.29
N ASP A 113 9.56 17.48 18.40
CA ASP A 113 8.56 18.47 18.78
C ASP A 113 7.39 17.81 19.54
N VAL A 114 6.94 16.63 19.10
CA VAL A 114 5.88 15.87 19.78
C VAL A 114 6.29 15.49 21.21
N ASN A 115 7.51 14.97 21.40
CA ASN A 115 8.03 14.66 22.72
C ASN A 115 8.19 15.91 23.59
N ALA A 116 8.61 17.04 23.01
CA ALA A 116 8.76 18.30 23.74
C ALA A 116 7.40 18.83 24.24
N ILE A 117 6.35 18.73 23.42
CA ILE A 117 4.97 19.08 23.79
C ILE A 117 4.46 18.17 24.92
N ALA A 118 4.67 16.87 24.81
CA ALA A 118 4.27 15.92 25.85
C ALA A 118 5.00 16.18 27.18
N CYS A 119 6.30 16.46 27.12
CA CYS A 119 7.12 16.82 28.28
C CYS A 119 6.53 18.02 29.04
N LEU A 120 6.23 19.10 28.31
CA LEU A 120 5.62 20.31 28.89
C LEU A 120 4.26 20.00 29.55
N LYS A 121 3.41 19.20 28.90
CA LYS A 121 2.11 18.81 29.47
C LYS A 121 2.26 17.99 30.76
N TYR A 122 3.21 17.05 30.81
CA TYR A 122 3.46 16.26 32.01
C TYR A 122 4.04 17.10 33.16
N GLU A 123 4.90 18.08 32.87
CA GLU A 123 5.40 19.03 33.87
C GLU A 123 4.25 19.85 34.48
N MET A 124 3.39 20.43 33.64
CA MET A 124 2.21 21.18 34.08
C MET A 124 1.27 20.30 34.91
N GLN A 125 1.08 19.04 34.49
CA GLN A 125 0.25 18.10 35.24
C GLN A 125 0.83 17.83 36.64
N LEU A 126 2.14 17.63 36.76
CA LEU A 126 2.78 17.46 38.06
C LEU A 126 2.64 18.71 38.92
N GLN A 127 2.76 19.91 38.35
CA GLN A 127 2.61 21.17 39.10
C GLN A 127 1.21 21.30 39.71
N ASN A 128 0.17 20.91 38.97
CA ASN A 128 -1.23 21.05 39.36
C ASN A 128 -1.74 19.95 40.32
N LEU A 129 -0.93 18.93 40.63
CA LEU A 129 -1.35 17.87 41.55
C LEU A 129 -1.42 18.35 43.01
N PRO A 130 -2.43 17.89 43.79
CA PRO A 130 -2.47 18.07 45.24
C PRO A 130 -1.23 17.51 45.93
N ILE A 131 -0.81 18.13 47.04
CA ILE A 131 0.40 17.73 47.78
C ILE A 131 0.29 16.31 48.35
N GLU A 132 -0.93 15.82 48.55
CA GLU A 132 -1.29 14.50 49.06
C GLU A 132 -1.17 13.39 48.02
N HIS A 133 -1.04 13.74 46.73
CA HIS A 133 -0.90 12.79 45.64
C HIS A 133 0.40 11.97 45.80
N TRP A 134 0.36 10.66 45.51
CA TRP A 134 1.48 9.75 45.75
C TRP A 134 2.79 10.24 45.10
N SER A 135 2.71 10.81 43.90
CA SER A 135 3.88 11.32 43.17
C SER A 135 4.51 12.54 43.85
N LYS A 136 3.71 13.43 44.46
CA LYS A 136 4.19 14.57 45.26
C LYS A 136 4.78 14.08 46.58
N LYS A 137 4.08 13.19 47.29
CA LYS A 137 4.59 12.55 48.51
C LYS A 137 5.93 11.87 48.28
N MET A 138 6.06 11.12 47.19
CA MET A 138 7.30 10.43 46.83
C MET A 138 8.46 11.40 46.56
N LEU A 139 8.21 12.54 45.88
CA LEU A 139 9.23 13.57 45.70
C LEU A 139 9.66 14.17 47.05
N ILE A 140 8.72 14.41 47.96
CA ILE A 140 8.98 14.90 49.32
C ILE A 140 9.77 13.86 50.15
N GLU A 141 9.35 12.60 50.15
CA GLU A 141 10.03 11.50 50.86
C GLU A 141 11.47 11.27 50.38
N ARG A 142 11.72 11.55 49.09
CA ARG A 142 13.06 11.53 48.49
C ARG A 142 13.80 12.87 48.56
N ASP A 143 13.25 13.87 49.25
CA ASP A 143 13.85 15.21 49.37
C ASP A 143 14.22 15.83 47.99
N ILE A 144 13.44 15.56 46.95
CA ILE A 144 13.67 16.12 45.61
C ILE A 144 13.10 17.53 45.56
N LYS A 145 14.00 18.52 45.48
CA LYS A 145 13.65 19.94 45.55
C LYS A 145 12.95 20.44 44.28
N PRO A 146 12.11 21.49 44.36
CA PRO A 146 11.45 22.08 43.19
C PRO A 146 12.41 22.50 42.07
N LEU A 147 13.56 23.07 42.40
CA LEU A 147 14.59 23.43 41.41
C LEU A 147 15.17 22.20 40.68
N THR A 148 15.25 21.07 41.36
CA THR A 148 15.67 19.79 40.77
C THR A 148 14.58 19.26 39.82
N VAL A 149 13.32 19.35 40.24
CA VAL A 149 12.15 19.02 39.39
C VAL A 149 12.18 19.84 38.11
N GLU A 150 12.44 21.15 38.21
CA GLU A 150 12.54 22.06 37.06
C GLU A 150 13.76 21.74 36.18
N LYS A 151 14.96 21.62 36.75
CA LYS A 151 16.21 21.33 36.02
C LYS A 151 16.06 20.06 35.15
N PHE A 152 15.55 18.99 35.76
CA PHE A 152 15.36 17.70 35.08
C PHE A 152 14.03 17.59 34.34
N ARG A 153 13.15 18.61 34.42
CA ARG A 153 11.80 18.64 33.81
C ARG A 153 10.94 17.44 34.21
N ILE A 154 10.98 17.06 35.48
CA ILE A 154 10.21 15.93 35.99
C ILE A 154 8.71 16.23 35.84
N GLY A 155 7.94 15.28 35.32
CA GLY A 155 6.51 15.42 35.06
C GLY A 155 5.69 14.27 35.63
N TYR A 156 4.37 14.29 35.41
CA TYR A 156 3.47 13.23 35.85
C TYR A 156 2.47 12.88 34.74
N ALA A 157 2.42 11.59 34.39
CA ALA A 157 1.40 11.01 33.53
C ALA A 157 0.23 10.52 34.40
N PRO A 158 -0.99 11.03 34.19
CA PRO A 158 -2.10 10.72 35.06
C PRO A 158 -2.78 9.39 34.67
N LYS A 159 -3.87 9.02 35.35
CA LYS A 159 -4.51 7.70 35.21
C LYS A 159 -5.35 7.56 33.94
N GLU A 160 -5.75 8.69 33.36
CA GLU A 160 -6.59 8.78 32.19
C GLU A 160 -5.95 8.05 30.99
N PHE A 161 -6.78 7.37 30.22
CA PHE A 161 -6.31 6.59 29.09
C PHE A 161 -5.83 7.43 27.90
N LYS A 162 -6.20 8.72 27.82
CA LYS A 162 -5.94 9.55 26.63
C LYS A 162 -5.54 10.99 26.98
N PHE A 163 -4.81 11.20 28.07
CA PHE A 163 -4.39 12.53 28.52
C PHE A 163 -3.48 13.23 27.51
N ILE A 164 -2.50 12.51 26.95
CA ILE A 164 -1.64 13.00 25.85
C ILE A 164 -2.16 12.60 24.48
N THR A 165 -2.76 11.42 24.35
CA THR A 165 -3.23 10.89 23.07
C THR A 165 -4.35 11.75 22.45
N ASN A 166 -5.34 12.22 23.23
CA ASN A 166 -6.43 13.04 22.66
C ASN A 166 -5.92 14.37 22.06
N PRO A 167 -5.13 15.19 22.81
CA PRO A 167 -4.57 16.42 22.24
C PRO A 167 -3.71 16.18 21.00
N LEU A 168 -2.97 15.06 20.93
CA LEU A 168 -2.15 14.74 19.78
C LEU A 168 -3.00 14.29 18.58
N ILE A 169 -4.12 13.59 18.81
CA ILE A 169 -5.13 13.31 17.76
C ILE A 169 -5.71 14.61 17.20
N GLU A 170 -6.13 15.52 18.08
CA GLU A 170 -6.71 16.82 17.68
C GLU A 170 -5.73 17.66 16.86
N SER A 171 -4.43 17.56 17.15
CA SER A 171 -3.36 18.22 16.38
C SER A 171 -2.90 17.47 15.13
N ALA A 172 -3.57 16.37 14.76
CA ALA A 172 -3.20 15.49 13.66
C ALA A 172 -1.76 14.90 13.78
N LYS A 173 -1.32 14.60 15.01
CA LYS A 173 0.01 14.05 15.33
C LYS A 173 -0.02 12.67 16.00
N LEU A 174 -1.10 11.91 15.80
CA LEU A 174 -1.25 10.59 16.43
C LEU A 174 -0.17 9.60 15.98
N GLU A 175 0.18 9.61 14.70
CA GLU A 175 1.19 8.71 14.15
C GLU A 175 2.56 8.99 14.76
N GLN A 176 2.98 10.26 14.77
CA GLN A 176 4.21 10.70 15.42
C GLN A 176 4.20 10.33 16.91
N ALA A 177 3.06 10.47 17.61
CA ALA A 177 2.90 10.08 19.01
C ALA A 177 3.11 8.57 19.25
N ILE A 178 2.65 7.72 18.32
CA ILE A 178 2.88 6.27 18.37
C ILE A 178 4.37 5.98 18.10
N ASN A 179 4.95 6.63 17.09
CA ASN A 179 6.33 6.40 16.66
C ASN A 179 7.37 6.85 17.71
N VAL A 180 7.08 7.87 18.53
CA VAL A 180 7.90 8.25 19.68
C VAL A 180 7.53 7.51 20.98
N GLY A 181 6.57 6.59 20.94
CA GLY A 181 6.20 5.73 22.06
C GLY A 181 5.39 6.41 23.17
N LEU A 182 4.69 7.51 22.86
CA LEU A 182 3.75 8.18 23.78
C LEU A 182 2.36 7.53 23.77
N SER A 183 1.92 7.03 22.61
CA SER A 183 0.60 6.42 22.39
C SER A 183 0.71 4.97 21.91
N ILE A 184 -0.27 4.14 22.24
CA ILE A 184 -0.45 2.78 21.72
C ILE A 184 -1.79 2.72 20.98
N SER A 185 -1.81 2.11 19.79
CA SER A 185 -3.03 1.74 19.08
C SER A 185 -3.27 0.23 19.15
N LYS A 186 -4.46 -0.19 19.58
CA LYS A 186 -4.88 -1.61 19.58
C LYS A 186 -6.36 -1.69 19.21
N GLU A 187 -6.69 -2.48 18.19
CA GLU A 187 -8.08 -2.73 17.76
C GLU A 187 -8.90 -1.44 17.50
N GLY A 188 -8.25 -0.40 16.96
CA GLY A 188 -8.87 0.91 16.71
C GLY A 188 -8.97 1.83 17.93
N ASN A 189 -8.54 1.38 19.12
CA ASN A 189 -8.47 2.20 20.33
C ASN A 189 -7.05 2.73 20.55
N ASN A 190 -6.92 4.05 20.63
CA ASN A 190 -5.67 4.76 20.92
C ASN A 190 -5.64 5.21 22.38
N TYR A 191 -4.56 4.91 23.11
CA TYR A 191 -4.39 5.28 24.51
C TYR A 191 -2.92 5.53 24.89
N ASP A 192 -2.70 6.26 25.99
CA ASP A 192 -1.39 6.68 26.48
C ASP A 192 -0.55 5.47 26.94
N PHE A 193 0.72 5.44 26.57
CA PHE A 193 1.67 4.42 27.01
C PHE A 193 2.00 4.56 28.51
N PHE A 194 2.28 5.79 28.95
CA PHE A 194 2.50 6.10 30.36
C PHE A 194 1.19 6.46 31.03
N ARG A 195 0.85 5.75 32.12
CA ARG A 195 -0.32 6.02 32.95
C ARG A 195 0.02 5.83 34.41
N ASP A 196 -0.40 6.78 35.24
CA ASP A 196 -0.15 6.83 36.68
C ASP A 196 1.35 6.68 37.01
N LYS A 197 2.17 7.54 36.41
CA LYS A 197 3.63 7.49 36.56
C LYS A 197 4.27 8.86 36.72
N LEU A 198 5.24 8.94 37.61
CA LEU A 198 6.19 10.04 37.67
C LEU A 198 7.21 9.87 36.53
N LEU A 199 7.36 10.87 35.68
CA LEU A 199 8.15 10.81 34.45
C LEU A 199 9.45 11.60 34.56
N PHE A 200 10.53 10.98 34.10
CA PHE A 200 11.87 11.54 33.97
C PHE A 200 12.21 11.63 32.47
N PRO A 201 12.19 12.82 31.85
CA PRO A 201 12.50 12.98 30.43
C PRO A 201 13.95 12.63 30.12
N ILE A 202 14.17 11.84 29.07
CA ILE A 202 15.49 11.42 28.61
C ILE A 202 15.90 12.32 27.43
N ARG A 203 17.07 12.95 27.50
CA ARG A 203 17.51 13.96 26.52
C ARG A 203 18.81 13.58 25.82
N ASP A 204 18.94 13.99 24.56
CA ASP A 204 20.23 13.93 23.85
C ASP A 204 21.20 15.01 24.33
N VAL A 205 22.42 15.00 23.80
CA VAL A 205 23.45 16.02 24.11
C VAL A 205 23.07 17.44 23.69
N ARG A 206 22.06 17.61 22.82
CA ARG A 206 21.55 18.90 22.34
C ARG A 206 20.36 19.39 23.18
N GLY A 207 19.77 18.54 24.01
CA GLY A 207 18.64 18.84 24.89
C GLY A 207 17.29 18.43 24.32
N ASN A 208 17.24 17.75 23.17
CA ASN A 208 16.00 17.23 22.60
C ASN A 208 15.47 16.10 23.48
N VAL A 209 14.15 16.09 23.73
CA VAL A 209 13.50 15.02 24.50
C VAL A 209 13.30 13.81 23.59
N LEU A 210 13.97 12.71 23.93
CA LEU A 210 13.94 11.46 23.15
C LEU A 210 12.84 10.51 23.62
N GLY A 211 12.48 10.58 24.89
CA GLY A 211 11.50 9.71 25.54
C GLY A 211 11.48 9.95 27.05
N PHE A 212 10.91 9.00 27.80
CA PHE A 212 10.70 9.13 29.24
C PHE A 212 11.00 7.83 29.98
N GLY A 213 11.56 7.95 31.18
CA GLY A 213 11.52 6.91 32.21
C GLY A 213 10.35 7.17 33.14
N GLY A 214 9.47 6.18 33.33
CA GLY A 214 8.28 6.29 34.16
C GLY A 214 8.35 5.40 35.39
N ARG A 215 8.26 6.01 36.58
CA ARG A 215 8.18 5.33 37.88
C ARG A 215 6.73 5.20 38.32
N ARG A 216 6.31 4.02 38.78
CA ARG A 216 4.99 3.83 39.40
C ARG A 216 4.98 4.16 40.89
N ASP A 217 3.79 4.23 41.46
CA ASP A 217 3.59 4.17 42.91
C ASP A 217 4.12 2.85 43.48
N ASN A 218 4.60 2.85 44.73
CA ASN A 218 5.15 1.66 45.39
C ASN A 218 4.08 0.56 45.57
N ASP A 219 2.83 0.96 45.83
CA ASP A 219 1.71 0.05 46.12
C ASP A 219 0.98 -0.46 44.87
N ALA A 220 1.36 0.00 43.67
CA ALA A 220 0.76 -0.43 42.41
C ALA A 220 1.36 -1.75 41.87
N ASP A 221 0.64 -2.45 40.98
CA ASP A 221 1.17 -3.67 40.34
C ASP A 221 2.11 -3.39 39.16
N GLY A 222 2.97 -4.37 38.85
CA GLY A 222 3.85 -4.34 37.68
C GLY A 222 5.26 -3.79 37.92
N PRO A 223 6.04 -3.49 36.85
CA PRO A 223 7.43 -3.07 36.98
C PRO A 223 7.58 -1.69 37.64
N LYS A 224 8.56 -1.56 38.54
CA LYS A 224 8.85 -0.32 39.30
C LYS A 224 9.18 0.87 38.38
N TYR A 225 9.93 0.60 37.30
CA TYR A 225 10.24 1.55 36.24
C TYR A 225 9.92 0.94 34.87
N ILE A 226 9.41 1.76 33.97
CA ILE A 226 9.32 1.47 32.53
C ILE A 226 9.96 2.61 31.75
N ASN A 227 10.52 2.32 30.59
CA ASN A 227 11.03 3.35 29.69
C ASN A 227 10.20 3.37 28.41
N THR A 228 10.26 4.48 27.67
CA THR A 228 9.90 4.49 26.25
C THR A 228 10.56 3.30 25.55
N LYS A 229 9.84 2.65 24.63
CA LYS A 229 10.39 1.56 23.81
C LYS A 229 11.45 2.12 22.85
N GLU A 230 12.22 1.26 22.18
CA GLU A 230 13.11 1.71 21.11
C GLU A 230 12.30 2.43 20.01
N THR A 231 12.75 3.61 19.59
CA THR A 231 12.14 4.43 18.53
C THR A 231 13.21 4.95 17.59
N GLU A 232 12.81 5.64 16.52
CA GLU A 232 13.75 6.27 15.58
C GLU A 232 14.67 7.30 16.27
N ILE A 233 14.16 8.03 17.26
CA ILE A 233 14.90 9.07 17.98
C ILE A 233 15.45 8.63 19.34
N TYR A 234 15.02 7.47 19.86
CA TYR A 234 15.47 6.97 21.15
C TYR A 234 16.00 5.53 21.05
N ASN A 235 17.31 5.40 21.30
CA ASN A 235 17.97 4.12 21.46
C ASN A 235 18.64 4.04 22.83
N LYS A 236 18.19 3.12 23.68
CA LYS A 236 18.64 3.00 25.07
C LYS A 236 20.14 2.69 25.19
N SER A 237 20.72 1.99 24.22
CA SER A 237 22.14 1.64 24.19
C SER A 237 23.06 2.79 23.78
N ARG A 238 22.52 3.97 23.43
CA ARG A 238 23.31 5.11 22.91
C ARG A 238 23.07 6.42 23.67
N VAL A 239 22.37 6.37 24.79
CA VAL A 239 21.99 7.56 25.57
C VAL A 239 22.31 7.34 27.05
N LEU A 240 22.76 8.39 27.73
CA LEU A 240 23.00 8.43 29.17
C LEU A 240 22.13 9.51 29.79
N TYR A 241 21.28 9.13 30.76
CA TYR A 241 20.44 10.08 31.47
C TYR A 241 21.29 11.00 32.35
N GLY A 242 20.93 12.28 32.42
CA GLY A 242 21.67 13.31 33.17
C GLY A 242 22.87 13.90 32.42
N LEU A 243 23.28 13.31 31.28
CA LEU A 243 24.42 13.81 30.53
C LEU A 243 24.15 15.23 29.99
N PHE A 244 22.96 15.52 29.48
CA PHE A 244 22.63 16.86 29.00
C PHE A 244 22.72 17.91 30.11
N GLU A 245 22.16 17.59 31.28
CA GLU A 245 22.09 18.47 32.45
C GLU A 245 23.46 18.71 33.09
N ASN A 246 24.37 17.72 33.01
CA ASN A 246 25.64 17.72 33.74
C ASN A 246 26.88 17.83 32.83
N LYS A 247 26.75 17.79 31.49
CA LYS A 247 27.89 17.77 30.54
C LYS A 247 28.88 18.90 30.73
N GLU A 248 28.44 20.08 31.15
CA GLU A 248 29.34 21.24 31.32
C GLU A 248 30.29 21.02 32.50
N PHE A 249 29.76 20.56 33.64
CA PHE A 249 30.56 20.20 34.81
C PHE A 249 31.45 19.00 34.54
N ILE A 250 30.91 17.95 33.90
CA ILE A 250 31.67 16.76 33.49
C ILE A 250 32.82 17.14 32.55
N SER A 251 32.57 18.02 31.57
CA SER A 251 33.61 18.46 30.62
C SER A 251 34.69 19.30 31.29
N LYS A 252 34.31 20.10 32.28
CA LYS A 252 35.21 20.98 33.04
C LYS A 252 36.11 20.17 33.98
N THR A 253 35.57 19.17 34.66
CA THR A 253 36.33 18.33 35.59
C THR A 253 37.00 17.15 34.91
N LYS A 254 36.56 16.80 33.69
CA LYS A 254 36.91 15.57 32.96
C LYS A 254 36.55 14.29 33.73
N THR A 255 35.59 14.38 34.65
CA THR A 255 35.17 13.26 35.50
C THR A 255 33.65 13.09 35.50
N ALA A 256 33.18 11.84 35.46
CA ALA A 256 31.77 11.49 35.60
C ALA A 256 31.55 10.37 36.64
N PHE A 257 30.46 10.44 37.38
CA PHE A 257 29.97 9.32 38.20
C PHE A 257 28.96 8.50 37.40
N LEU A 258 29.20 7.20 37.28
CA LEU A 258 28.29 6.27 36.60
C LEU A 258 27.39 5.57 37.63
N VAL A 259 26.09 5.86 37.56
CA VAL A 259 25.05 5.30 38.46
C VAL A 259 23.98 4.51 37.68
N GLU A 260 23.03 3.88 38.37
CA GLU A 260 22.04 2.99 37.74
C GLU A 260 20.79 3.71 37.23
N GLY A 261 20.23 4.57 38.08
CA GLY A 261 18.86 5.06 37.96
C GLY A 261 18.72 6.56 37.82
N TYR A 262 17.50 6.98 37.44
CA TYR A 262 17.13 8.39 37.30
C TYR A 262 17.22 9.13 38.63
N THR A 263 16.75 8.50 39.71
CA THR A 263 16.73 9.08 41.06
C THR A 263 18.12 9.33 41.59
N ASP A 264 19.08 8.45 41.30
CA ASP A 264 20.48 8.57 41.71
C ASP A 264 21.11 9.83 41.13
N VAL A 265 20.90 10.07 39.83
CA VAL A 265 21.39 11.27 39.15
C VAL A 265 20.75 12.52 39.74
N THR A 266 19.43 12.52 39.94
CA THR A 266 18.74 13.69 40.50
C THR A 266 19.16 13.96 41.94
N GLY A 267 19.29 12.91 42.75
CA GLY A 267 19.67 12.97 44.16
C GLY A 267 21.10 13.45 44.36
N LEU A 268 22.04 12.97 43.54
CA LEU A 268 23.42 13.45 43.53
C LEU A 268 23.51 14.90 43.05
N SER A 269 22.87 15.24 41.94
CA SER A 269 22.93 16.58 41.35
C SER A 269 22.43 17.65 42.32
N GLN A 270 21.30 17.41 43.00
CA GLN A 270 20.75 18.41 43.93
C GLN A 270 21.53 18.55 45.23
N ASN A 271 22.34 17.55 45.58
CA ASN A 271 23.22 17.56 46.74
C ASN A 271 24.66 17.99 46.37
N GLY A 272 24.82 18.63 45.20
CA GLY A 272 26.06 19.28 44.79
C GLY A 272 27.03 18.41 43.99
N CYS A 273 26.61 17.21 43.55
CA CYS A 273 27.40 16.35 42.67
C CYS A 273 26.78 16.33 41.25
N GLU A 274 27.06 17.38 40.47
CA GLU A 274 26.58 17.55 39.09
C GLU A 274 27.47 16.83 38.07
N LEU A 275 27.98 15.65 38.44
CA LEU A 275 28.86 14.83 37.63
C LEU A 275 28.24 13.46 37.31
N ALA A 276 27.03 13.19 37.82
CA ALA A 276 26.37 11.89 37.69
C ALA A 276 25.68 11.69 36.34
N VAL A 277 25.80 10.48 35.78
CA VAL A 277 25.08 10.00 34.60
C VAL A 277 24.60 8.56 34.83
N ALA A 278 23.45 8.20 34.25
CA ALA A 278 22.85 6.87 34.41
C ALA A 278 22.63 6.14 33.09
N THR A 279 22.72 4.80 33.12
CA THR A 279 22.41 3.93 31.98
C THR A 279 20.90 3.75 31.74
N GLY A 280 20.05 4.20 32.67
CA GLY A 280 18.59 4.17 32.52
C GLY A 280 17.97 2.78 32.71
N GLY A 281 18.56 1.93 33.56
CA GLY A 281 18.05 0.59 33.87
C GLY A 281 18.46 -0.51 32.88
N THR A 282 19.65 -0.41 32.29
CA THR A 282 20.35 -1.48 31.54
C THR A 282 21.80 -1.56 31.97
N ALA A 283 22.49 -2.67 31.64
CA ALA A 283 23.95 -2.72 31.73
C ALA A 283 24.59 -1.62 30.87
N LEU A 284 25.77 -1.12 31.28
CA LEU A 284 26.55 -0.18 30.47
C LEU A 284 26.91 -0.83 29.13
N THR A 285 26.85 -0.05 28.06
CA THR A 285 27.24 -0.47 26.71
C THR A 285 28.48 0.27 26.23
N ALA A 286 29.18 -0.31 25.25
CA ALA A 286 30.36 0.33 24.65
C ALA A 286 30.02 1.67 23.97
N GLU A 287 28.86 1.79 23.33
CA GLU A 287 28.41 3.04 22.69
C GLU A 287 28.12 4.14 23.72
N GLN A 288 27.55 3.80 24.89
CA GLN A 288 27.41 4.75 26.01
C GLN A 288 28.76 5.19 26.57
N ALA A 289 29.71 4.27 26.73
CA ALA A 289 31.07 4.60 27.16
C ALA A 289 31.76 5.55 26.16
N LYS A 290 31.66 5.25 24.86
CA LYS A 290 32.17 6.09 23.78
C LYS A 290 31.51 7.48 23.71
N LEU A 291 30.21 7.57 23.99
CA LEU A 291 29.52 8.85 24.13
C LEU A 291 30.10 9.66 25.29
N LEU A 292 30.25 9.03 26.46
CA LEU A 292 30.77 9.69 27.66
C LEU A 292 32.22 10.14 27.49
N HIS A 293 33.03 9.41 26.72
CA HIS A 293 34.45 9.70 26.53
C HIS A 293 34.69 11.02 25.78
N ARG A 294 33.67 11.52 25.07
CA ARG A 294 33.70 12.86 24.46
C ARG A 294 33.73 13.99 25.49
N PHE A 295 33.33 13.72 26.73
CA PHE A 295 33.18 14.71 27.79
C PHE A 295 34.11 14.44 28.98
N ALA A 296 34.36 13.17 29.32
CA ALA A 296 35.18 12.77 30.47
C ALA A 296 36.34 11.85 30.09
N ASP A 297 37.42 11.93 30.88
CA ASP A 297 38.58 11.03 30.80
C ASP A 297 38.63 10.09 32.02
N HIS A 298 37.91 10.42 33.10
CA HIS A 298 37.82 9.65 34.34
C HIS A 298 36.36 9.29 34.63
N VAL A 299 36.07 8.00 34.84
CA VAL A 299 34.76 7.53 35.31
C VAL A 299 34.90 6.90 36.69
N ILE A 300 34.02 7.32 37.60
CA ILE A 300 33.88 6.75 38.94
C ILE A 300 32.59 5.92 38.97
N ILE A 301 32.72 4.61 39.08
CA ILE A 301 31.57 3.71 39.17
C ILE A 301 30.97 3.82 40.58
N LEU A 302 29.67 4.08 40.63
CA LEU A 302 28.91 4.24 41.87
C LEU A 302 27.58 3.46 41.73
N ARG A 303 27.62 2.19 42.11
CA ARG A 303 26.51 1.23 42.01
C ARG A 303 25.88 1.00 43.38
N ASP A 304 24.63 0.52 43.39
CA ASP A 304 23.92 0.12 44.60
C ASP A 304 24.71 -0.97 45.34
N ASN A 305 24.79 -0.88 46.68
CA ASN A 305 25.43 -1.92 47.48
C ASN A 305 24.38 -2.72 48.26
N ASP A 306 23.86 -3.77 47.64
CA ASP A 306 22.88 -4.67 48.26
C ASP A 306 23.50 -5.68 49.25
N GLY A 307 24.83 -5.66 49.44
CA GLY A 307 25.55 -6.64 50.26
C GLY A 307 25.75 -7.99 49.58
N LEU A 308 25.82 -9.05 50.38
CA LEU A 308 25.92 -10.45 49.90
C LEU A 308 24.55 -11.13 50.03
N ASP A 309 24.28 -12.12 49.16
CA ASP A 309 23.09 -12.95 49.32
C ASP A 309 23.23 -13.93 50.51
N GLU A 310 22.15 -14.64 50.87
CA GLU A 310 22.13 -15.63 51.96
C GLU A 310 23.16 -16.77 51.80
N LYS A 311 23.71 -16.93 50.59
CA LYS A 311 24.72 -17.94 50.23
C LYS A 311 26.13 -17.35 50.12
N GLY A 312 26.31 -16.07 50.48
CA GLY A 312 27.59 -15.37 50.45
C GLY A 312 28.04 -14.88 49.07
N ASN A 313 27.16 -14.85 48.05
CA ASN A 313 27.49 -14.38 46.71
C ASN A 313 27.28 -12.87 46.57
N GLU A 314 28.07 -12.25 45.69
CA GLU A 314 27.92 -10.85 45.30
C GLU A 314 26.56 -10.58 44.64
N GLN A 315 25.90 -9.51 45.07
CA GLN A 315 24.63 -9.08 44.51
C GLN A 315 24.81 -8.22 43.24
N LYS A 316 23.68 -7.81 42.65
CA LYS A 316 23.61 -7.29 41.28
C LYS A 316 24.46 -6.04 41.05
N GLY A 317 24.52 -5.10 42.00
CA GLY A 317 25.32 -3.88 41.88
C GLY A 317 26.82 -4.13 41.76
N THR A 318 27.39 -5.01 42.61
CA THR A 318 28.80 -5.39 42.53
C THR A 318 29.12 -6.14 41.22
N LEU A 319 28.24 -7.04 40.80
CA LEU A 319 28.40 -7.76 39.53
C LEU A 319 28.33 -6.82 38.30
N ALA A 320 27.52 -5.77 38.36
CA ALA A 320 27.46 -4.74 37.34
C ALA A 320 28.76 -3.92 37.30
N ALA A 321 29.26 -3.49 38.46
CA ALA A 321 30.51 -2.75 38.56
C ALA A 321 31.70 -3.53 37.97
N LEU A 322 31.80 -4.84 38.24
CA LEU A 322 32.87 -5.69 37.68
C LEU A 322 32.85 -5.75 36.15
N LYS A 323 31.67 -5.68 35.53
CA LYS A 323 31.51 -5.67 34.05
C LYS A 323 31.83 -4.29 33.48
N ASP A 324 31.34 -3.23 34.10
CA ASP A 324 31.55 -1.85 33.67
C ASP A 324 33.03 -1.49 33.60
N ILE A 325 33.84 -1.96 34.56
CA ILE A 325 35.29 -1.74 34.58
C ILE A 325 35.94 -2.13 33.26
N ASN A 326 35.63 -3.31 32.71
CA ASN A 326 36.24 -3.77 31.47
C ASN A 326 35.84 -2.91 30.28
N ILE A 327 34.56 -2.49 30.22
CA ILE A 327 34.02 -1.66 29.13
C ILE A 327 34.69 -0.28 29.15
N LEU A 328 34.82 0.33 30.32
CA LEU A 328 35.42 1.65 30.50
C LEU A 328 36.93 1.64 30.25
N LEU A 329 37.64 0.60 30.70
CA LEU A 329 39.08 0.46 30.42
C LEU A 329 39.36 0.27 28.92
N ALA A 330 38.53 -0.50 28.22
CA ALA A 330 38.64 -0.70 26.77
C ALA A 330 38.45 0.60 25.98
N GLU A 331 37.59 1.50 26.47
CA GLU A 331 37.37 2.82 25.86
C GLU A 331 38.46 3.84 26.24
N GLY A 332 39.35 3.51 27.19
CA GLY A 332 40.53 4.32 27.53
C GLY A 332 40.37 5.22 28.75
N PHE A 333 39.29 5.07 29.52
CA PHE A 333 39.08 5.85 30.74
C PHE A 333 40.06 5.50 31.84
N LYS A 334 40.39 6.50 32.67
CA LYS A 334 40.76 6.24 34.07
C LYS A 334 39.50 5.74 34.79
N VAL A 335 39.57 4.64 35.52
CA VAL A 335 38.40 4.05 36.19
C VAL A 335 38.63 3.95 37.69
N SER A 336 37.74 4.55 38.46
CA SER A 336 37.66 4.39 39.92
C SER A 336 36.32 3.80 40.32
N ILE A 337 36.23 3.33 41.56
CA ILE A 337 35.00 2.78 42.13
C ILE A 337 34.82 3.30 43.54
N VAL A 338 33.58 3.58 43.92
CA VAL A 338 33.19 3.87 45.31
C VAL A 338 32.23 2.78 45.75
N ILE A 339 32.56 2.12 46.85
CA ILE A 339 31.67 1.14 47.49
C ILE A 339 30.87 1.87 48.57
N LEU A 340 29.56 1.93 48.39
CA LEU A 340 28.65 2.51 49.36
C LEU A 340 28.51 1.61 50.59
N PRO A 341 28.03 2.11 51.75
CA PRO A 341 27.63 1.25 52.86
C PRO A 341 26.57 0.22 52.43
N GLU A 342 26.48 -0.90 53.14
CA GLU A 342 25.51 -1.95 52.81
C GLU A 342 24.06 -1.42 52.91
N LYS A 343 23.22 -1.80 51.95
CA LYS A 343 21.83 -1.37 51.75
C LYS A 343 21.65 0.09 51.35
N GLU A 344 22.72 0.77 50.97
CA GLU A 344 22.66 2.13 50.40
C GLU A 344 22.72 2.11 48.88
N ASP A 345 21.94 3.02 48.28
CA ASP A 345 22.01 3.43 46.89
C ASP A 345 22.55 4.87 46.79
N PRO A 346 22.95 5.35 45.60
CA PRO A 346 23.52 6.69 45.47
C PRO A 346 22.56 7.82 45.91
N ASP A 347 21.24 7.65 45.72
CA ASP A 347 20.20 8.59 46.18
C ASP A 347 20.12 8.69 47.71
N SER A 348 19.93 7.56 48.39
CA SER A 348 19.88 7.46 49.86
C SER A 348 21.18 7.92 50.52
N TYR A 349 22.34 7.61 49.93
CA TYR A 349 23.62 8.09 50.41
C TYR A 349 23.75 9.62 50.26
N ALA A 350 23.36 10.17 49.11
CA ALA A 350 23.44 11.61 48.85
C ALA A 350 22.59 12.43 49.82
N ARG A 351 21.44 11.91 50.26
CA ARG A 351 20.55 12.59 51.23
C ARG A 351 21.14 12.73 52.63
N LYS A 352 22.16 11.93 52.98
CA LYS A 352 22.77 11.95 54.32
C LYS A 352 23.84 13.02 54.52
N THR A 353 24.28 13.70 53.46
CA THR A 353 25.39 14.66 53.54
C THR A 353 25.26 15.81 52.55
N LYS A 354 25.66 17.01 52.98
CA LYS A 354 25.73 18.22 52.12
C LYS A 354 27.03 18.32 51.31
N HIS A 355 27.97 17.40 51.51
CA HIS A 355 29.28 17.38 50.85
C HIS A 355 29.52 16.05 50.12
N VAL A 356 28.47 15.53 49.47
CA VAL A 356 28.49 14.20 48.84
C VAL A 356 29.63 14.05 47.84
N GLU A 357 29.87 15.07 47.00
CA GLU A 357 30.96 15.05 46.02
C GLU A 357 32.33 14.82 46.69
N LYS A 358 32.67 15.61 47.72
CA LYS A 358 33.94 15.49 48.45
C LYS A 358 34.08 14.12 49.11
N MET A 359 33.01 13.58 49.68
CA MET A 359 33.01 12.26 50.30
C MET A 359 33.23 11.14 49.28
N LEU A 360 32.53 11.21 48.14
CA LEU A 360 32.67 10.24 47.06
C LEU A 360 34.07 10.26 46.45
N PHE A 361 34.65 11.44 46.20
CA PHE A 361 36.03 11.53 45.74
C PHE A 361 37.04 11.02 46.77
N GLY A 362 36.83 11.31 48.06
CA GLY A 362 37.70 10.85 49.13
C GLY A 362 37.69 9.33 49.34
N ASN A 363 36.57 8.68 49.02
CA ASN A 363 36.40 7.23 49.11
C ASN A 363 36.58 6.50 47.76
N ALA A 364 36.98 7.20 46.71
CA ALA A 364 37.17 6.59 45.40
C ALA A 364 38.46 5.75 45.38
N GLU A 365 38.30 4.46 45.16
CA GLU A 365 39.40 3.51 45.00
C GLU A 365 39.71 3.28 43.52
N ASP A 366 40.93 2.83 43.23
CA ASP A 366 41.30 2.40 41.88
C ASP A 366 40.58 1.10 41.51
N ALA A 367 39.80 1.13 40.42
CA ALA A 367 38.90 0.03 40.09
C ALA A 367 39.64 -1.23 39.60
N VAL A 368 40.81 -1.07 38.97
CA VAL A 368 41.66 -2.19 38.50
C VAL A 368 42.19 -2.96 39.70
N ASN A 369 42.77 -2.25 40.67
CA ASN A 369 43.28 -2.84 41.90
C ASN A 369 42.16 -3.49 42.72
N TRP A 370 41.03 -2.79 42.87
CA TRP A 370 39.86 -3.30 43.59
C TRP A 370 39.35 -4.62 42.98
N LYS A 371 39.19 -4.68 41.65
CA LYS A 371 38.75 -5.89 40.95
C LYS A 371 39.77 -7.03 41.09
N ALA A 372 41.06 -6.74 41.01
CA ALA A 372 42.11 -7.74 41.23
C ALA A 372 42.09 -8.31 42.65
N ILE A 373 41.82 -7.48 43.67
CA ILE A 373 41.67 -7.93 45.07
C ILE A 373 40.44 -8.85 45.21
N LYS A 374 39.30 -8.48 44.63
CA LYS A 374 38.08 -9.33 44.62
C LYS A 374 38.33 -10.69 43.98
N ILE A 375 38.93 -10.71 42.79
CA ILE A 375 39.26 -11.94 42.05
C ILE A 375 40.21 -12.83 42.87
N LYS A 376 41.25 -12.24 43.47
CA LYS A 376 42.18 -12.95 44.35
C LYS A 376 41.49 -13.56 45.58
N ASN A 377 40.64 -12.78 46.26
CA ASN A 377 39.98 -13.24 47.47
C ASN A 377 39.03 -14.41 47.19
N LYS A 378 38.37 -14.42 46.01
CA LYS A 378 37.53 -15.55 45.56
C LYS A 378 38.33 -16.82 45.33
N ALA A 379 39.57 -16.71 44.85
CA ALA A 379 40.44 -17.87 44.63
C ALA A 379 40.91 -18.54 45.94
N ALA A 380 40.86 -17.83 47.09
CA ALA A 380 41.03 -18.33 48.46
C ALA A 380 42.24 -19.25 48.80
N ASN A 381 43.18 -19.45 47.86
CA ASN A 381 44.36 -20.34 47.83
C ASN A 381 44.22 -21.67 47.06
N ASP A 382 43.14 -21.89 46.30
CA ASP A 382 43.04 -23.04 45.39
C ASP A 382 43.93 -22.83 44.13
N PRO A 383 44.77 -23.80 43.72
CA PRO A 383 45.67 -23.64 42.58
C PRO A 383 44.95 -23.42 41.23
N ASP A 384 43.82 -24.09 40.99
CA ASP A 384 43.08 -23.99 39.73
C ASP A 384 42.33 -22.65 39.65
N GLU A 385 41.71 -22.23 40.75
CA GLU A 385 41.06 -20.92 40.86
C GLU A 385 42.06 -19.77 40.84
N LEU A 386 43.27 -19.96 41.38
CA LEU A 386 44.35 -18.98 41.26
C LEU A 386 44.83 -18.86 39.80
N SER A 387 44.90 -19.97 39.07
CA SER A 387 45.16 -19.95 37.63
C SER A 387 44.03 -19.23 36.88
N HIS A 388 42.76 -19.46 37.20
CA HIS A 388 41.65 -18.72 36.61
C HIS A 388 41.72 -17.21 36.92
N ALA A 389 42.00 -16.85 38.18
CA ALA A 389 42.17 -15.48 38.65
C ALA A 389 43.25 -14.71 37.87
N VAL A 390 44.41 -15.33 37.66
CA VAL A 390 45.49 -14.74 36.85
C VAL A 390 45.04 -14.53 35.40
N GLY A 391 44.21 -15.42 34.85
CA GLY A 391 43.65 -15.28 33.50
C GLY A 391 42.66 -14.13 33.36
N GLU A 392 41.76 -13.99 34.33
CA GLU A 392 40.77 -12.92 34.35
C GLU A 392 41.41 -11.54 34.51
N VAL A 393 42.41 -11.42 35.39
CA VAL A 393 43.19 -10.18 35.56
C VAL A 393 44.00 -9.85 34.32
N ALA A 394 44.65 -10.83 33.69
CA ALA A 394 45.38 -10.61 32.44
C ALA A 394 44.45 -10.15 31.30
N LEU A 395 43.23 -10.68 31.21
CA LEU A 395 42.22 -10.24 30.23
C LEU A 395 41.74 -8.80 30.50
N MET A 396 41.54 -8.42 31.77
CA MET A 396 41.21 -7.04 32.13
C MET A 396 42.34 -6.07 31.78
N LEU A 397 43.60 -6.47 31.95
CA LEU A 397 44.75 -5.61 31.64
C LEU A 397 45.01 -5.52 30.12
N SER A 398 44.68 -6.55 29.34
CA SER A 398 44.92 -6.55 27.89
C SER A 398 44.04 -5.55 27.12
N VAL A 399 42.90 -5.12 27.68
CA VAL A 399 42.05 -4.09 27.06
C VAL A 399 42.56 -2.66 27.26
N ILE A 400 43.56 -2.45 28.13
CA ILE A 400 44.15 -1.13 28.39
C ILE A 400 45.11 -0.78 27.25
N LYS A 401 44.75 0.24 26.45
CA LYS A 401 45.52 0.67 25.25
C LYS A 401 46.86 1.34 25.57
N ASP A 402 46.97 2.03 26.71
CA ASP A 402 48.18 2.76 27.13
C ASP A 402 49.19 1.79 27.78
N ASP A 403 50.31 1.56 27.10
CA ASP A 403 51.34 0.60 27.50
C ASP A 403 51.98 0.94 28.85
N ILE A 404 52.15 2.23 29.16
CA ILE A 404 52.75 2.68 30.41
C ILE A 404 51.78 2.39 31.56
N LYS A 405 50.51 2.78 31.41
CA LYS A 405 49.47 2.47 32.41
C LYS A 405 49.32 0.96 32.59
N ARG A 406 49.31 0.19 31.50
CA ARG A 406 49.19 -1.27 31.53
C ARG A 406 50.36 -1.91 32.30
N ALA A 407 51.60 -1.47 32.07
CA ALA A 407 52.78 -1.95 32.80
C ALA A 407 52.72 -1.64 34.31
N VAL A 408 52.26 -0.43 34.68
CA VAL A 408 52.07 -0.06 36.10
C VAL A 408 51.01 -0.93 36.77
N TYR A 409 49.87 -1.13 36.12
CA TYR A 409 48.82 -2.00 36.65
C TYR A 409 49.21 -3.47 36.68
N GLN A 410 49.97 -3.96 35.70
CA GLN A 410 50.55 -5.31 35.71
C GLN A 410 51.38 -5.54 36.97
N LYS A 411 52.27 -4.61 37.32
CA LYS A 411 53.09 -4.68 38.53
C LYS A 411 52.25 -4.66 39.81
N ASN A 412 51.21 -3.85 39.87
CA ASN A 412 50.31 -3.77 41.02
C ASN A 412 49.49 -5.06 41.20
N CYS A 413 48.90 -5.56 40.12
CA CYS A 413 48.13 -6.81 40.10
C CYS A 413 48.99 -8.04 40.43
N ALA A 414 50.26 -8.08 39.98
CA ALA A 414 51.21 -9.13 40.34
C ALA A 414 51.42 -9.22 41.87
N LYS A 415 51.60 -8.07 42.52
CA LYS A 415 51.71 -7.99 43.99
C LYS A 415 50.42 -8.44 44.67
N ILE A 416 49.26 -8.01 44.17
CA ILE A 416 47.95 -8.40 44.72
C ILE A 416 47.77 -9.91 44.65
N LEU A 417 47.98 -10.53 43.47
CA LEU A 417 47.85 -11.96 43.23
C LEU A 417 48.98 -12.81 43.84
N LYS A 418 50.03 -12.17 44.37
CA LYS A 418 51.25 -12.84 44.86
C LYS A 418 51.91 -13.73 43.79
N GLN A 419 51.90 -13.29 42.54
CA GLN A 419 52.50 -14.01 41.42
C GLN A 419 53.66 -13.21 40.82
N PRO A 420 54.67 -13.87 40.22
CA PRO A 420 55.72 -13.17 39.50
C PRO A 420 55.14 -12.33 38.36
N GLU A 421 55.62 -11.10 38.19
CA GLU A 421 55.15 -10.18 37.14
C GLU A 421 55.22 -10.81 35.74
N LYS A 422 56.27 -11.61 35.50
CA LYS A 422 56.49 -12.35 34.25
C LYS A 422 55.31 -13.27 33.89
N VAL A 423 54.66 -13.92 34.86
CA VAL A 423 53.54 -14.85 34.63
C VAL A 423 52.31 -14.11 34.10
N ILE A 424 52.01 -12.94 34.66
CA ILE A 424 50.90 -12.11 34.20
C ILE A 424 51.23 -11.51 32.83
N LYS A 425 52.47 -11.06 32.64
CA LYS A 425 52.95 -10.54 31.36
C LYS A 425 52.81 -11.57 30.23
N GLU A 426 53.29 -12.80 30.43
CA GLU A 426 53.18 -13.87 29.43
C GLU A 426 51.73 -14.18 29.06
N ARG A 427 50.81 -14.09 30.04
CA ARG A 427 49.39 -14.32 29.78
C ARG A 427 48.72 -13.15 29.05
N ILE A 428 49.10 -11.91 29.35
CA ILE A 428 48.72 -10.72 28.57
C ILE A 428 49.28 -10.84 27.14
N ASP A 429 50.55 -11.21 26.99
CA ASP A 429 51.19 -11.42 25.69
C ASP A 429 50.53 -12.56 24.92
N ASN A 430 49.99 -13.59 25.58
CA ASN A 430 49.17 -14.61 24.92
C ASN A 430 47.82 -14.05 24.45
N PHE A 431 47.21 -13.11 25.18
CA PHE A 431 46.02 -12.42 24.71
C PHE A 431 46.35 -11.47 23.55
N PHE A 432 47.48 -10.76 23.56
CA PHE A 432 47.93 -9.98 22.42
C PHE A 432 48.33 -10.86 21.25
N LYS A 433 49.02 -11.98 21.45
CA LYS A 433 49.30 -12.96 20.38
C LYS A 433 48.04 -13.63 19.87
N ALA A 434 47.00 -13.83 20.69
CA ALA A 434 45.71 -14.34 20.26
C ALA A 434 44.87 -13.24 19.58
N ALA A 435 45.01 -11.98 20.00
CA ALA A 435 44.38 -10.81 19.41
C ALA A 435 45.08 -10.37 18.13
N GLU A 436 46.40 -10.52 18.01
CA GLU A 436 47.26 -10.40 16.84
C GLU A 436 47.17 -11.66 16.00
N ALA A 437 46.89 -12.85 16.53
CA ALA A 437 46.49 -13.99 15.71
C ALA A 437 45.04 -13.83 15.23
N LYS A 438 44.18 -13.08 15.92
CA LYS A 438 42.85 -12.64 15.47
C LYS A 438 42.91 -11.42 14.55
N ALA A 439 43.86 -10.52 14.74
CA ALA A 439 44.03 -9.25 14.03
C ALA A 439 44.94 -9.41 12.82
N ALA A 440 45.95 -10.26 12.93
CA ALA A 440 46.61 -10.94 11.81
C ALA A 440 45.83 -12.17 11.36
N GLN A 441 44.74 -12.63 11.98
CA GLN A 441 43.67 -13.31 11.22
C GLN A 441 42.81 -12.27 10.50
N SER A 442 42.58 -11.05 10.98
CA SER A 442 41.86 -10.04 10.18
C SER A 442 42.73 -9.38 9.10
N GLU A 443 44.07 -9.41 9.23
CA GLU A 443 45.06 -8.88 8.28
C GLU A 443 45.85 -9.99 7.53
N LYS A 444 46.00 -11.22 8.06
CA LYS A 444 46.39 -12.41 7.27
C LYS A 444 45.23 -13.30 6.83
N VAL A 445 43.96 -12.98 7.11
CA VAL A 445 42.85 -13.38 6.20
C VAL A 445 42.94 -12.63 4.86
N GLN A 446 43.89 -11.70 4.74
CA GLN A 446 44.32 -11.22 3.43
C GLN A 446 45.33 -12.15 2.73
N VAL A 447 46.00 -13.10 3.41
CA VAL A 447 46.86 -14.14 2.77
C VAL A 447 47.03 -15.40 3.66
N GLU A 448 45.97 -16.15 3.97
CA GLU A 448 46.05 -17.59 4.23
C GLU A 448 45.33 -18.23 3.06
N SER A 449 46.11 -18.83 2.15
CA SER A 449 45.62 -19.38 0.88
C SER A 449 44.40 -20.26 1.10
N SER A 450 43.30 -19.92 0.42
CA SER A 450 42.07 -20.71 0.28
C SER A 450 42.31 -22.21 0.02
N GLU A 451 43.50 -22.57 -0.48
CA GLU A 451 43.94 -23.93 -0.79
C GLU A 451 44.01 -24.89 0.42
N TYR A 452 44.34 -24.45 1.65
CA TYR A 452 44.56 -25.37 2.78
C TYR A 452 43.28 -25.79 3.54
N LEU A 453 42.16 -25.07 3.37
CA LEU A 453 40.89 -25.35 4.04
C LEU A 453 39.90 -26.15 3.15
N GLY A 454 40.35 -26.61 1.98
CA GLY A 454 39.49 -27.26 0.98
C GLY A 454 38.49 -26.29 0.33
N LEU A 455 38.70 -24.98 0.46
CA LEU A 455 37.90 -23.98 -0.24
C LEU A 455 38.36 -23.95 -1.72
N PRO A 456 37.46 -23.95 -2.71
CA PRO A 456 37.86 -23.87 -4.11
C PRO A 456 38.77 -22.67 -4.38
N LYS A 457 39.74 -22.82 -5.30
CA LYS A 457 40.68 -21.75 -5.65
C LYS A 457 39.90 -20.54 -6.19
N GLY A 458 40.02 -19.39 -5.54
CA GLY A 458 39.32 -18.15 -5.92
C GLY A 458 37.97 -17.92 -5.21
N ALA A 459 37.59 -18.78 -4.27
CA ALA A 459 36.40 -18.59 -3.44
C ALA A 459 36.62 -17.49 -2.37
N ASP A 460 35.61 -16.62 -2.18
CA ASP A 460 35.69 -15.49 -1.26
C ASP A 460 35.47 -15.93 0.19
N TYR A 461 36.57 -16.16 0.91
CA TYR A 461 36.53 -16.51 2.33
C TYR A 461 35.91 -15.40 3.20
N LYS A 462 35.93 -14.12 2.78
CA LYS A 462 35.29 -13.04 3.53
C LYS A 462 33.77 -13.20 3.54
N GLN A 463 33.19 -13.75 2.47
CA GLN A 463 31.77 -14.07 2.42
C GLN A 463 31.36 -15.07 3.51
N PHE A 464 32.21 -16.07 3.80
CA PHE A 464 31.97 -17.01 4.90
C PHE A 464 31.92 -16.32 6.26
N LEU A 465 32.84 -15.40 6.53
CA LEU A 465 32.92 -14.70 7.81
C LEU A 465 31.66 -13.85 8.08
N VAL A 466 31.02 -13.36 7.02
CA VAL A 466 29.80 -12.54 7.10
C VAL A 466 28.53 -13.41 7.11
N LYS A 467 28.44 -14.39 6.20
CA LYS A 467 27.19 -15.13 5.89
C LYS A 467 27.15 -16.54 6.49
N GLY A 468 28.28 -17.07 6.95
CA GLY A 468 28.40 -18.45 7.45
C GLY A 468 28.49 -19.54 6.36
N TYR A 469 28.55 -19.16 5.08
CA TYR A 469 28.79 -20.02 3.92
C TYR A 469 29.51 -19.23 2.82
N VAL A 470 30.09 -19.92 1.83
CA VAL A 470 30.69 -19.31 0.64
C VAL A 470 29.90 -19.70 -0.59
N THR A 471 29.70 -18.76 -1.49
CA THR A 471 29.24 -19.03 -2.84
C THR A 471 30.42 -18.88 -3.79
N HIS A 472 30.74 -19.93 -4.53
CA HIS A 472 31.81 -19.89 -5.52
C HIS A 472 31.38 -20.61 -6.78
N GLU A 473 31.65 -19.99 -7.94
CA GLU A 473 31.05 -20.34 -9.22
C GLU A 473 29.50 -20.43 -9.06
N ASN A 474 28.94 -21.63 -9.27
CA ASN A 474 27.52 -21.91 -9.13
C ASN A 474 27.25 -22.91 -7.99
N ASN A 475 28.01 -22.85 -6.89
CA ASN A 475 27.85 -23.76 -5.77
C ASN A 475 27.87 -23.02 -4.43
N VAL A 476 27.16 -23.56 -3.44
CA VAL A 476 27.25 -23.13 -2.04
C VAL A 476 28.15 -24.11 -1.29
N TYR A 477 29.15 -23.57 -0.61
CA TYR A 477 30.09 -24.31 0.22
C TYR A 477 29.83 -23.98 1.69
N PHE A 478 29.70 -25.03 2.50
CA PHE A 478 29.60 -24.90 3.95
C PHE A 478 30.87 -25.38 4.62
N ARG A 479 31.09 -24.91 5.84
CA ARG A 479 32.20 -25.37 6.68
C ARG A 479 31.75 -26.61 7.45
N GLY A 480 32.45 -27.73 7.23
CA GLY A 480 32.36 -28.93 8.05
C GLY A 480 33.22 -28.84 9.31
N LYS A 481 33.47 -29.97 9.97
CA LYS A 481 34.31 -29.99 11.20
C LYS A 481 35.77 -29.59 10.94
N THR A 482 36.30 -29.94 9.77
CA THR A 482 37.72 -29.77 9.43
C THR A 482 37.91 -28.93 8.16
N ASN A 483 37.19 -29.25 7.08
CA ASN A 483 37.33 -28.59 5.77
C ASN A 483 35.99 -27.99 5.29
N PHE A 484 36.06 -27.14 4.28
CA PHE A 484 34.89 -26.79 3.48
C PHE A 484 34.49 -27.98 2.60
N TYR A 485 33.19 -28.13 2.42
CA TYR A 485 32.63 -29.09 1.48
C TYR A 485 31.59 -28.39 0.60
N LYS A 486 31.43 -28.92 -0.61
CA LYS A 486 30.39 -28.49 -1.52
C LYS A 486 29.06 -28.90 -0.92
N GLY A 487 28.25 -27.93 -0.51
CA GLY A 487 26.97 -28.11 0.13
C GLY A 487 25.81 -28.21 -0.85
N SER A 488 25.93 -27.63 -2.02
CA SER A 488 24.95 -27.73 -3.10
C SER A 488 25.64 -27.87 -4.45
N ASN A 489 24.92 -28.41 -5.43
CA ASN A 489 25.31 -28.38 -6.84
C ASN A 489 24.77 -27.14 -7.58
N TYR A 490 24.35 -26.11 -6.85
CA TYR A 490 23.73 -24.92 -7.40
C TYR A 490 24.00 -23.67 -6.56
N ARG A 491 23.88 -22.50 -7.19
CA ARG A 491 23.81 -21.20 -6.54
C ARG A 491 22.41 -20.63 -6.71
N ILE A 492 21.86 -20.09 -5.62
CA ILE A 492 20.61 -19.36 -5.64
C ILE A 492 20.86 -17.86 -5.40
N THR A 493 20.25 -17.02 -6.22
CA THR A 493 20.32 -15.56 -6.13
C THR A 493 18.89 -15.04 -5.92
N PRO A 494 18.57 -14.44 -4.75
CA PRO A 494 17.28 -13.77 -4.56
C PRO A 494 17.18 -12.57 -5.51
N LEU A 495 16.06 -12.45 -6.21
CA LEU A 495 15.81 -11.33 -7.12
C LEU A 495 14.72 -10.42 -6.55
N PHE A 496 13.48 -10.90 -6.54
CA PHE A 496 12.33 -10.10 -6.15
C PHE A 496 11.39 -10.82 -5.18
N HIS A 497 10.95 -10.09 -4.17
CA HIS A 497 9.82 -10.46 -3.33
C HIS A 497 8.57 -9.84 -3.93
N VAL A 498 7.85 -10.64 -4.72
CA VAL A 498 6.56 -10.26 -5.29
C VAL A 498 5.52 -10.35 -4.18
N TYR A 499 5.25 -9.20 -3.57
CA TYR A 499 4.41 -9.13 -2.40
C TYR A 499 2.93 -9.22 -2.77
N GLY A 500 2.26 -10.19 -2.14
CA GLY A 500 0.81 -10.28 -2.08
C GLY A 500 0.40 -10.62 -0.65
N LYS A 501 -0.72 -10.05 -0.18
CA LYS A 501 -1.24 -10.28 1.18
C LYS A 501 -1.61 -11.75 1.44
N GLN A 502 -1.96 -12.50 0.40
CA GLN A 502 -2.33 -13.92 0.45
C GLN A 502 -1.45 -14.79 -0.47
N ASP A 503 -1.05 -14.25 -1.62
CA ASP A 503 -0.26 -14.96 -2.64
C ASP A 503 1.11 -14.31 -2.75
N ASN A 504 2.05 -14.75 -1.92
CA ASN A 504 3.34 -14.11 -1.73
C ASN A 504 4.45 -14.96 -2.38
N LYS A 505 5.06 -14.43 -3.44
CA LYS A 505 6.04 -15.16 -4.26
C LYS A 505 7.43 -14.54 -4.11
N ARG A 506 8.45 -15.39 -4.14
CA ARG A 506 9.87 -15.00 -4.07
C ARG A 506 10.59 -15.53 -5.30
N LEU A 507 10.89 -14.63 -6.22
CA LEU A 507 11.59 -14.95 -7.47
C LEU A 507 13.08 -15.09 -7.19
N CYS A 508 13.61 -16.27 -7.50
CA CYS A 508 15.01 -16.61 -7.34
C CYS A 508 15.59 -17.13 -8.65
N GLU A 509 16.79 -16.68 -8.98
CA GLU A 509 17.58 -17.29 -10.05
C GLU A 509 18.44 -18.41 -9.46
N VAL A 510 18.30 -19.60 -10.00
CA VAL A 510 19.08 -20.78 -9.61
C VAL A 510 19.92 -21.23 -10.79
N ILE A 511 21.24 -21.36 -10.57
CA ILE A 511 22.20 -21.79 -11.59
C ILE A 511 22.89 -23.04 -11.06
N SER A 512 22.88 -24.13 -11.82
CA SER A 512 23.61 -25.36 -11.48
C SER A 512 25.11 -25.20 -11.71
N ASP A 513 25.90 -26.09 -11.14
CA ASP A 513 27.33 -26.26 -11.43
C ASP A 513 27.63 -26.52 -12.91
N THR A 514 26.71 -27.15 -13.63
CA THR A 514 26.79 -27.34 -15.10
C THR A 514 26.39 -26.11 -15.92
N GLY A 515 25.96 -25.01 -15.26
CA GLY A 515 25.55 -23.76 -15.91
C GLY A 515 24.09 -23.71 -16.35
N ILE A 516 23.28 -24.71 -16.00
CA ILE A 516 21.84 -24.70 -16.28
C ILE A 516 21.19 -23.66 -15.38
N LYS A 517 20.60 -22.65 -16.01
CA LYS A 517 19.89 -21.55 -15.34
C LYS A 517 18.38 -21.81 -15.33
N ARG A 518 17.76 -21.58 -14.17
CA ARG A 518 16.31 -21.60 -13.96
C ARG A 518 15.87 -20.39 -13.14
N LEU A 519 14.71 -19.86 -13.46
CA LEU A 519 14.01 -18.88 -12.65
C LEU A 519 12.91 -19.62 -11.92
N ILE A 520 12.87 -19.53 -10.59
CA ILE A 520 11.95 -20.28 -9.74
C ILE A 520 11.20 -19.32 -8.84
N ASP A 521 9.89 -19.48 -8.73
CA ASP A 521 9.03 -18.76 -7.81
C ASP A 521 8.75 -19.58 -6.54
N PHE A 522 9.32 -19.15 -5.42
CA PHE A 522 9.12 -19.81 -4.14
C PHE A 522 7.96 -19.20 -3.37
N ASP A 523 7.12 -20.04 -2.77
CA ASP A 523 6.14 -19.61 -1.80
C ASP A 523 6.77 -19.44 -0.42
N THR A 524 6.07 -18.74 0.48
CA THR A 524 6.53 -18.58 1.87
C THR A 524 6.69 -19.93 2.59
N ALA A 525 5.83 -20.90 2.27
CA ALA A 525 5.87 -22.23 2.87
C ALA A 525 7.12 -23.04 2.48
N ASP A 526 7.70 -22.77 1.30
CA ASP A 526 8.87 -23.51 0.79
C ASP A 526 10.11 -23.22 1.63
N PHE A 527 10.26 -21.99 2.13
CA PHE A 527 11.38 -21.61 3.00
C PHE A 527 11.25 -22.10 4.45
N VAL A 528 10.10 -22.65 4.87
CA VAL A 528 9.88 -23.05 6.27
C VAL A 528 10.69 -24.30 6.62
N GLN A 529 10.69 -25.29 5.71
CA GLN A 529 11.35 -26.59 5.92
C GLN A 529 12.29 -26.89 4.75
N MET A 530 13.50 -27.37 5.04
CA MET A 530 14.51 -27.72 4.04
C MET A 530 13.97 -28.70 2.99
N ALA A 531 13.20 -29.70 3.40
CA ALA A 531 12.62 -30.70 2.48
C ALA A 531 11.63 -30.08 1.47
N LYS A 532 10.85 -29.06 1.87
CA LYS A 532 9.93 -28.37 0.94
C LYS A 532 10.71 -27.52 -0.06
N PHE A 533 11.72 -26.81 0.44
CA PHE A 533 12.63 -26.04 -0.40
C PHE A 533 13.34 -26.93 -1.44
N GLU A 534 13.83 -28.10 -1.04
CA GLU A 534 14.44 -29.08 -1.94
C GLU A 534 13.43 -29.67 -2.94
N SER A 535 12.21 -29.99 -2.50
CA SER A 535 11.16 -30.49 -3.41
C SER A 535 10.89 -29.52 -4.54
N LYS A 536 10.72 -28.22 -4.22
CA LYS A 536 10.46 -27.17 -5.21
C LYS A 536 11.64 -27.00 -6.19
N LEU A 537 12.87 -27.16 -5.70
CA LEU A 537 14.07 -27.16 -6.52
C LEU A 537 14.14 -28.37 -7.46
N LEU A 538 13.79 -29.56 -6.96
CA LEU A 538 13.77 -30.81 -7.72
C LEU A 538 12.74 -30.81 -8.86
N ASP A 539 11.58 -30.17 -8.64
CA ASP A 539 10.55 -30.02 -9.67
C ASP A 539 11.07 -29.26 -10.91
N GLU A 540 12.04 -28.35 -10.71
CA GLU A 540 12.61 -27.48 -11.75
C GLU A 540 13.89 -28.06 -12.39
N GLY A 541 14.54 -29.02 -11.73
CA GLY A 541 15.74 -29.69 -12.20
C GLY A 541 16.59 -30.29 -11.09
N ASN A 542 17.79 -30.78 -11.45
CA ASN A 542 18.72 -31.37 -10.49
C ASN A 542 19.43 -30.27 -9.67
N PHE A 543 18.71 -29.61 -8.78
CA PHE A 543 19.22 -28.62 -7.83
C PHE A 543 19.09 -29.17 -6.41
N THR A 544 20.16 -29.76 -5.89
CA THR A 544 20.14 -30.51 -4.64
C THR A 544 21.20 -30.02 -3.65
N PHE A 545 20.89 -30.13 -2.36
CA PHE A 545 21.92 -30.10 -1.33
C PHE A 545 22.62 -31.47 -1.27
N THR A 546 23.88 -31.47 -0.87
CA THR A 546 24.59 -32.70 -0.52
C THR A 546 24.09 -33.25 0.81
N SER A 547 24.22 -34.56 1.02
CA SER A 547 23.78 -35.25 2.24
C SER A 547 24.40 -34.73 3.55
N GLU A 548 25.50 -33.98 3.46
CA GLU A 548 26.21 -33.38 4.59
C GLU A 548 25.61 -32.06 5.08
N VAL A 549 24.65 -31.44 4.37
CA VAL A 549 24.04 -30.17 4.77
C VAL A 549 23.12 -30.35 5.98
N THR A 550 23.38 -29.57 7.02
CA THR A 550 22.57 -29.58 8.25
C THR A 550 21.42 -28.57 8.19
N PRO A 551 20.32 -28.79 8.94
CA PRO A 551 19.23 -27.82 9.03
C PRO A 551 19.66 -26.42 9.52
N ASN A 552 20.72 -26.32 10.32
CA ASN A 552 21.24 -25.04 10.79
C ASN A 552 21.99 -24.27 9.68
N GLN A 553 22.75 -24.97 8.84
CA GLN A 553 23.38 -24.36 7.66
C GLN A 553 22.33 -23.91 6.64
N PHE A 554 21.27 -24.72 6.42
CA PHE A 554 20.13 -24.30 5.63
C PHE A 554 19.47 -23.02 6.19
N LYS A 555 19.27 -22.91 7.51
CA LYS A 555 18.73 -21.69 8.13
C LYS A 555 19.59 -20.45 7.86
N LEU A 556 20.92 -20.57 7.84
CA LEU A 556 21.82 -19.45 7.51
C LEU A 556 21.61 -18.99 6.07
N LEU A 557 21.66 -19.92 5.12
CA LEU A 557 21.41 -19.66 3.70
C LEU A 557 20.02 -19.05 3.47
N ARG A 558 18.98 -19.64 4.08
CA ARG A 558 17.60 -19.15 4.03
C ARG A 558 17.49 -17.71 4.54
N ASN A 559 18.08 -17.41 5.70
CA ASN A 559 17.95 -16.08 6.30
C ASN A 559 18.66 -15.02 5.44
N ASP A 560 19.82 -15.34 4.85
CA ASP A 560 20.51 -14.44 3.91
C ASP A 560 19.65 -14.16 2.68
N ILE A 561 19.09 -15.22 2.06
CA ILE A 561 18.18 -15.14 0.91
C ILE A 561 16.98 -14.24 1.24
N LEU A 562 16.28 -14.51 2.36
CA LEU A 562 15.09 -13.77 2.78
C LEU A 562 15.36 -12.29 3.08
N SER A 563 16.59 -11.93 3.46
CA SER A 563 16.98 -10.55 3.75
C SER A 563 17.40 -9.74 2.52
N SER A 564 17.54 -10.37 1.36
CA SER A 564 18.18 -9.77 0.17
C SER A 564 17.23 -9.56 -1.02
N PHE A 565 15.92 -9.77 -0.85
CA PHE A 565 14.96 -9.56 -1.94
C PHE A 565 14.64 -8.09 -2.16
N ILE A 566 14.45 -7.73 -3.43
CA ILE A 566 13.90 -6.43 -3.82
C ILE A 566 12.37 -6.53 -3.88
N MET A 567 11.65 -5.60 -3.24
CA MET A 567 10.19 -5.61 -3.25
C MET A 567 9.62 -5.32 -4.65
N ALA A 568 8.61 -6.09 -5.06
CA ALA A 568 7.85 -5.89 -6.29
C ALA A 568 6.35 -6.20 -6.08
N PHE A 569 5.48 -5.64 -6.91
CA PHE A 569 4.04 -5.96 -6.91
C PHE A 569 3.58 -6.63 -8.19
N GLU A 570 2.82 -7.72 -8.06
CA GLU A 570 2.22 -8.40 -9.21
C GLU A 570 1.12 -7.54 -9.84
N LEU A 571 1.12 -7.45 -11.16
CA LEU A 571 0.01 -6.89 -11.93
C LEU A 571 -1.21 -7.82 -11.81
N ARG A 572 -2.02 -7.58 -10.78
CA ARG A 572 -3.28 -8.31 -10.50
C ARG A 572 -4.37 -8.03 -11.51
N THR A 573 -4.26 -6.93 -12.25
CA THR A 573 -5.06 -6.63 -13.43
C THR A 573 -4.16 -6.05 -14.50
N LEU A 574 -4.53 -6.25 -15.76
CA LEU A 574 -3.93 -5.53 -16.89
C LEU A 574 -4.83 -4.35 -17.29
N GLY A 575 -4.33 -3.47 -18.15
CA GLY A 575 -4.99 -2.21 -18.53
C GLY A 575 -4.62 -1.06 -17.60
N TRP A 576 -5.54 -0.12 -17.38
CA TRP A 576 -5.26 1.05 -16.55
C TRP A 576 -5.10 0.69 -15.07
N GLN A 577 -4.00 1.14 -14.46
CA GLN A 577 -3.65 0.88 -13.06
C GLN A 577 -3.94 2.10 -12.17
N HIS A 578 -4.22 1.85 -10.89
CA HIS A 578 -4.50 2.92 -9.94
C HIS A 578 -3.30 3.84 -9.67
N GLU A 579 -2.09 3.35 -9.92
CA GLU A 579 -0.83 4.08 -9.85
C GLU A 579 -0.62 5.08 -11.01
N GLY A 580 -1.53 5.12 -12.00
CA GLY A 580 -1.49 6.12 -13.07
C GLY A 580 -0.78 5.68 -14.35
N PHE A 581 -0.55 4.39 -14.55
CA PHE A 581 0.04 3.84 -15.78
C PHE A 581 -0.87 2.80 -16.45
N PHE A 582 -0.63 2.53 -17.72
CA PHE A 582 -1.31 1.47 -18.47
C PHE A 582 -0.40 0.26 -18.66
N ALA A 583 -0.90 -0.93 -18.36
CA ALA A 583 -0.16 -2.18 -18.41
C ALA A 583 -0.72 -3.14 -19.45
N TYR A 584 0.05 -3.42 -20.49
CA TYR A 584 -0.07 -4.65 -21.28
C TYR A 584 0.68 -5.79 -20.58
N SER A 585 0.43 -7.03 -21.01
CA SER A 585 1.20 -8.18 -20.55
C SER A 585 2.70 -8.06 -20.83
N ASN A 586 3.09 -7.45 -21.95
CA ASN A 586 4.49 -7.33 -22.41
C ASN A 586 5.06 -5.90 -22.38
N LEU A 587 4.31 -4.89 -21.92
CA LEU A 587 4.73 -3.50 -21.95
C LEU A 587 3.92 -2.66 -20.96
N VAL A 588 4.56 -1.70 -20.30
CA VAL A 588 3.90 -0.67 -19.50
C VAL A 588 4.15 0.70 -20.13
N SER A 589 3.14 1.57 -20.10
CA SER A 589 3.24 2.96 -20.52
C SER A 589 2.85 3.90 -19.37
N HIS A 590 3.77 4.79 -18.98
CA HIS A 590 3.59 5.80 -17.94
C HIS A 590 4.04 7.16 -18.47
N ASN A 591 3.17 8.18 -18.46
CA ASN A 591 3.48 9.53 -18.95
C ASN A 591 4.08 9.58 -20.38
N GLY A 592 3.62 8.68 -21.25
CA GLY A 592 4.11 8.57 -22.63
C GLY A 592 5.44 7.81 -22.79
N ILE A 593 6.07 7.39 -21.68
CA ILE A 593 7.28 6.57 -21.69
C ILE A 593 6.89 5.10 -21.57
N THR A 594 7.35 4.29 -22.51
CA THR A 594 7.10 2.85 -22.52
C THR A 594 8.28 2.08 -21.93
N LYS A 595 8.01 1.09 -21.08
CA LYS A 595 9.00 0.14 -20.54
C LYS A 595 8.54 -1.30 -20.75
N THR A 596 9.43 -2.15 -21.22
CA THR A 596 9.17 -3.58 -21.39
C THR A 596 9.63 -4.35 -20.15
N PRO A 597 8.95 -5.44 -19.75
CA PRO A 597 9.45 -6.34 -18.72
C PRO A 597 10.80 -6.93 -19.12
N ASN A 598 11.69 -7.11 -18.13
CA ASN A 598 12.91 -7.89 -18.32
C ASN A 598 12.61 -9.40 -18.37
N ASP A 599 13.63 -10.25 -18.51
CA ASP A 599 13.47 -11.71 -18.58
C ASP A 599 12.76 -12.31 -17.36
N TYR A 600 12.83 -11.65 -16.20
CA TYR A 600 12.13 -12.07 -14.99
C TYR A 600 10.65 -11.67 -14.97
N GLY A 601 10.16 -10.95 -15.98
CA GLY A 601 8.83 -10.36 -16.01
C GLY A 601 8.72 -9.08 -15.18
N ILE A 602 9.83 -8.46 -14.78
CA ILE A 602 9.84 -7.26 -13.92
C ILE A 602 9.91 -5.98 -14.76
N ILE A 603 9.06 -5.02 -14.44
CA ILE A 603 9.03 -3.67 -14.97
C ILE A 603 9.49 -2.72 -13.87
N GLN A 604 10.51 -1.90 -14.14
CA GLN A 604 10.98 -0.88 -13.22
C GLN A 604 10.50 0.51 -13.65
N LEU A 605 9.61 1.13 -12.87
CA LEU A 605 9.18 2.51 -13.07
C LEU A 605 10.09 3.45 -12.26
N GLU A 606 10.36 4.65 -12.79
CA GLU A 606 11.13 5.68 -12.07
C GLU A 606 10.27 6.31 -10.96
N ALA A 607 10.88 7.10 -10.07
CA ALA A 607 10.47 7.47 -8.70
C ALA A 607 9.08 8.13 -8.48
N GLU A 608 8.17 8.08 -9.45
CA GLU A 608 6.87 8.75 -9.43
C GLU A 608 5.69 7.84 -9.04
N VAL A 609 5.89 6.52 -8.98
CA VAL A 609 4.83 5.61 -8.51
C VAL A 609 4.83 5.55 -6.98
N GLN A 610 4.17 6.54 -6.37
CA GLN A 610 3.97 6.59 -4.93
C GLN A 610 2.77 5.75 -4.54
N ILE A 611 3.00 4.81 -3.64
CA ILE A 611 1.93 4.04 -3.01
C ILE A 611 1.72 4.67 -1.64
N GLN A 612 0.62 5.39 -1.48
CA GLN A 612 0.28 6.03 -0.21
C GLN A 612 0.08 4.95 0.88
N SER A 613 1.14 4.68 1.64
CA SER A 613 1.10 3.79 2.80
C SER A 613 2.24 4.12 3.76
N ASP A 614 1.89 4.34 5.03
CA ASP A 614 2.85 4.54 6.13
C ASP A 614 3.64 3.25 6.46
N TYR A 615 3.35 2.13 5.78
CA TYR A 615 3.88 0.79 6.06
C TYR A 615 4.62 0.14 4.89
N ILE A 616 4.54 0.70 3.68
CA ILE A 616 5.11 0.12 2.46
C ILE A 616 5.93 1.22 1.79
N GLU A 617 7.24 1.00 1.65
CA GLU A 617 8.12 1.89 0.89
C GLU A 617 7.63 2.06 -0.56
N ASP A 618 7.96 3.19 -1.19
CA ASP A 618 7.63 3.43 -2.60
C ASP A 618 8.12 2.27 -3.49
N VAL A 619 7.16 1.54 -4.07
CA VAL A 619 7.47 0.34 -4.88
C VAL A 619 7.77 0.75 -6.31
N LYS A 620 8.99 0.44 -6.74
CA LYS A 620 9.50 0.77 -8.07
C LYS A 620 9.37 -0.36 -9.08
N HIS A 621 9.01 -1.57 -8.63
CA HIS A 621 9.03 -2.78 -9.45
C HIS A 621 7.66 -3.45 -9.53
N PHE A 622 7.21 -3.72 -10.75
CA PHE A 622 5.97 -4.43 -11.04
C PHE A 622 6.26 -5.74 -11.75
N TYR A 623 5.54 -6.81 -11.42
CA TYR A 623 5.73 -8.14 -11.98
C TYR A 623 4.58 -8.50 -12.91
N SER A 624 4.90 -8.76 -14.17
CA SER A 624 4.02 -9.34 -15.19
C SER A 624 4.39 -10.81 -15.39
N PRO A 625 3.63 -11.75 -14.80
CA PRO A 625 3.97 -13.18 -14.87
C PRO A 625 4.03 -13.72 -16.30
N SER A 626 3.09 -13.33 -17.16
CA SER A 626 3.01 -13.82 -18.55
C SER A 626 4.23 -13.42 -19.41
N ALA A 627 4.94 -12.36 -19.04
CA ALA A 627 6.17 -11.93 -19.71
C ALA A 627 7.44 -12.62 -19.18
N SER A 628 7.37 -13.26 -18.01
CA SER A 628 8.50 -13.97 -17.42
C SER A 628 8.89 -15.19 -18.23
N VAL A 629 10.20 -15.48 -18.35
CA VAL A 629 10.71 -16.68 -19.03
C VAL A 629 10.15 -18.00 -18.48
N MET A 630 9.65 -18.00 -17.24
CA MET A 630 8.96 -19.17 -16.63
C MET A 630 7.73 -19.57 -17.43
N TYR A 631 6.97 -18.60 -17.92
CA TYR A 631 5.69 -18.85 -18.59
C TYR A 631 5.72 -18.44 -20.07
N LYS A 632 6.72 -17.68 -20.52
CA LYS A 632 6.80 -17.15 -21.89
C LYS A 632 6.71 -18.23 -22.97
N ASN A 633 7.21 -19.44 -22.66
CA ASN A 633 7.23 -20.59 -23.57
C ASN A 633 6.37 -21.76 -23.04
N SER A 634 5.37 -21.49 -22.19
CA SER A 634 4.43 -22.53 -21.76
C SER A 634 3.79 -23.22 -22.96
N ARG A 635 3.65 -24.54 -22.88
CA ARG A 635 2.97 -25.31 -23.93
C ARG A 635 1.49 -24.94 -23.95
N GLU A 636 0.88 -25.08 -25.13
CA GLU A 636 -0.56 -24.92 -25.29
C GLU A 636 -1.32 -25.87 -24.34
N GLY A 637 -2.26 -25.33 -23.56
CA GLY A 637 -2.99 -26.05 -22.51
C GLY A 637 -2.37 -25.97 -21.11
N ASP A 638 -1.07 -25.67 -20.98
CA ASP A 638 -0.35 -25.60 -19.70
C ASP A 638 -0.06 -24.15 -19.25
N ASP A 639 -0.54 -23.14 -19.97
CA ASP A 639 -0.27 -21.74 -19.69
C ASP A 639 -1.30 -21.10 -18.73
N PRO A 640 -0.97 -20.85 -17.45
CA PRO A 640 -1.91 -20.28 -16.49
C PRO A 640 -2.27 -18.81 -16.78
N TYR A 641 -1.52 -18.13 -17.65
CA TYR A 641 -1.69 -16.72 -18.02
C TYR A 641 -2.08 -16.53 -19.49
N GLU A 642 -2.62 -17.56 -20.15
CA GLU A 642 -3.04 -17.51 -21.55
C GLU A 642 -3.92 -16.29 -21.84
N ASN A 643 -4.91 -16.04 -20.96
CA ASN A 643 -5.83 -14.92 -21.10
C ASN A 643 -5.16 -13.53 -21.04
N ASP A 644 -4.01 -13.42 -20.38
CA ASP A 644 -3.25 -12.18 -20.28
C ASP A 644 -2.50 -11.86 -21.57
N ARG A 645 -2.14 -12.89 -22.35
CA ARG A 645 -1.38 -12.75 -23.59
C ARG A 645 -2.16 -12.10 -24.72
N TYR A 646 -3.48 -12.02 -24.59
CA TYR A 646 -4.31 -11.31 -25.55
C TYR A 646 -4.22 -9.78 -25.37
N LEU A 647 -4.08 -9.26 -24.15
CA LEU A 647 -3.85 -7.82 -23.90
C LEU A 647 -2.34 -7.53 -23.97
N VAL A 648 -1.82 -7.55 -25.17
CA VAL A 648 -0.40 -7.41 -25.52
C VAL A 648 -0.21 -6.16 -26.38
N PHE A 649 0.89 -5.43 -26.21
CA PHE A 649 1.25 -4.33 -27.09
C PHE A 649 1.71 -4.85 -28.45
N LYS A 650 1.00 -4.46 -29.51
CA LYS A 650 1.30 -4.72 -30.91
C LYS A 650 1.23 -3.39 -31.69
N PRO A 651 2.33 -2.96 -32.33
CA PRO A 651 2.33 -1.80 -33.21
C PRO A 651 1.31 -2.01 -34.34
N ALA A 652 0.40 -1.07 -34.51
CA ALA A 652 -0.59 -1.12 -35.57
C ALA A 652 0.08 -0.84 -36.93
N PRO A 653 -0.31 -1.55 -38.00
CA PRO A 653 0.31 -1.39 -39.32
C PRO A 653 -0.08 -0.07 -40.01
N ILE A 654 -1.04 0.65 -39.45
CA ILE A 654 -1.68 1.85 -40.03
C ILE A 654 -2.00 2.86 -38.93
N ALA A 655 -2.33 4.09 -39.33
CA ALA A 655 -2.74 5.13 -38.40
C ALA A 655 -4.19 4.94 -37.93
N PHE A 656 -4.49 5.34 -36.69
CA PHE A 656 -5.81 5.11 -36.09
C PHE A 656 -6.97 5.76 -36.86
N HIS A 657 -6.78 6.96 -37.40
CA HIS A 657 -7.80 7.62 -38.23
C HIS A 657 -8.10 6.84 -39.53
N THR A 658 -7.09 6.21 -40.13
CA THR A 658 -7.25 5.38 -41.33
C THR A 658 -8.11 4.16 -40.99
N TRP A 659 -7.84 3.51 -39.86
CA TRP A 659 -8.66 2.41 -39.35
C TRP A 659 -10.11 2.83 -39.10
N MET A 660 -10.32 3.95 -38.40
CA MET A 660 -11.68 4.44 -38.09
C MET A 660 -12.49 4.75 -39.36
N ASN A 661 -11.86 5.32 -40.38
CA ASN A 661 -12.52 5.57 -41.68
C ASN A 661 -12.89 4.26 -42.37
N GLN A 662 -12.00 3.27 -42.37
CA GLN A 662 -12.30 1.95 -42.96
C GLN A 662 -13.40 1.24 -42.18
N LEU A 663 -13.39 1.30 -40.84
CA LEU A 663 -14.45 0.76 -39.99
C LEU A 663 -15.81 1.40 -40.32
N LYS A 664 -15.85 2.73 -40.54
CA LYS A 664 -17.07 3.42 -40.98
C LYS A 664 -17.49 3.01 -42.39
N LYS A 665 -16.54 2.76 -43.31
CA LYS A 665 -16.84 2.27 -44.66
C LYS A 665 -17.55 0.91 -44.61
N VAL A 666 -17.07 -0.01 -43.77
CA VAL A 666 -17.60 -1.37 -43.66
C VAL A 666 -18.89 -1.45 -42.85
N TYR A 667 -18.97 -0.75 -41.71
CA TYR A 667 -20.09 -0.91 -40.75
C TYR A 667 -21.06 0.28 -40.71
N GLY A 668 -20.84 1.30 -41.53
CA GLY A 668 -21.69 2.48 -41.62
C GLY A 668 -21.84 3.23 -40.29
N LYS A 669 -23.07 3.65 -39.96
CA LYS A 669 -23.36 4.41 -38.72
C LYS A 669 -22.98 3.65 -37.44
N LYS A 670 -22.95 2.32 -37.46
CA LYS A 670 -22.61 1.49 -36.29
C LYS A 670 -21.17 1.70 -35.85
N ALA A 671 -20.27 1.96 -36.81
CA ALA A 671 -18.89 2.30 -36.51
C ALA A 671 -18.77 3.51 -35.60
N ASN A 672 -19.67 4.51 -35.71
CA ASN A 672 -19.68 5.69 -34.85
C ASN A 672 -19.91 5.28 -33.38
N THR A 673 -20.90 4.41 -33.13
CA THR A 673 -21.18 3.85 -31.81
C THR A 673 -20.02 3.02 -31.29
N GLY A 674 -19.44 2.15 -32.14
CA GLY A 674 -18.28 1.33 -31.80
C GLY A 674 -17.06 2.16 -31.39
N ILE A 675 -16.75 3.21 -32.15
CA ILE A 675 -15.66 4.15 -31.85
C ILE A 675 -15.93 4.87 -30.52
N ALA A 676 -17.15 5.36 -30.28
CA ALA A 676 -17.49 5.98 -29.00
C ALA A 676 -17.34 5.01 -27.81
N CYS A 677 -17.70 3.75 -27.98
CA CYS A 677 -17.49 2.69 -26.99
C CYS A 677 -16.00 2.44 -26.72
N ILE A 678 -15.13 2.45 -27.74
CA ILE A 678 -13.67 2.31 -27.56
C ILE A 678 -13.15 3.44 -26.67
N PHE A 679 -13.46 4.69 -27.00
CA PHE A 679 -13.02 5.85 -26.23
C PHE A 679 -13.57 5.82 -24.79
N PHE A 680 -14.86 5.53 -24.61
CA PHE A 680 -15.45 5.39 -23.28
C PHE A 680 -14.79 4.29 -22.45
N SER A 681 -14.52 3.12 -23.05
CA SER A 681 -13.95 1.96 -22.35
C SER A 681 -12.62 2.31 -21.67
N LEU A 682 -11.77 3.12 -22.33
CA LEU A 682 -10.46 3.53 -21.82
C LEU A 682 -10.51 4.49 -20.62
N PHE A 683 -11.65 5.16 -20.41
CA PHE A 683 -11.88 6.12 -19.33
C PHE A 683 -13.05 5.73 -18.43
N ARG A 684 -13.53 4.48 -18.55
CA ARG A 684 -14.74 3.97 -17.89
C ARG A 684 -14.73 4.21 -16.38
N ASP A 685 -13.58 4.01 -15.74
CA ASP A 685 -13.41 4.16 -14.31
C ASP A 685 -13.80 5.55 -13.77
N LEU A 686 -13.57 6.62 -14.55
CA LEU A 686 -13.93 8.00 -14.17
C LEU A 686 -15.45 8.18 -14.06
N PHE A 687 -16.19 7.61 -15.01
CA PHE A 687 -17.65 7.70 -15.08
C PHE A 687 -18.33 6.79 -14.07
N VAL A 688 -17.81 5.57 -13.89
CA VAL A 688 -18.28 4.65 -12.84
C VAL A 688 -18.06 5.27 -11.46
N LYS A 689 -16.89 5.85 -11.19
CA LYS A 689 -16.56 6.47 -9.90
C LYS A 689 -17.47 7.65 -9.56
N THR A 690 -17.84 8.46 -10.56
CA THR A 690 -18.57 9.72 -10.35
C THR A 690 -20.08 9.57 -10.50
N TYR A 691 -20.53 8.81 -11.49
CA TYR A 691 -21.93 8.71 -11.89
C TYR A 691 -22.52 7.31 -11.72
N GLN A 692 -21.71 6.30 -11.37
CA GLN A 692 -22.16 4.90 -11.26
C GLN A 692 -22.82 4.40 -12.56
N ILE A 693 -22.31 4.84 -13.71
CA ILE A 693 -22.83 4.51 -15.04
C ILE A 693 -21.70 3.93 -15.90
N SER A 694 -21.96 2.74 -16.43
CA SER A 694 -21.20 2.07 -17.47
C SER A 694 -22.19 1.28 -18.33
N PRO A 695 -22.69 1.83 -19.44
CA PRO A 695 -23.60 1.08 -20.29
C PRO A 695 -22.94 -0.20 -20.81
N ILE A 696 -23.78 -1.13 -21.27
CA ILE A 696 -23.37 -2.32 -21.99
C ILE A 696 -23.60 -2.06 -23.48
N LEU A 697 -22.67 -2.43 -24.36
CA LEU A 697 -22.97 -2.45 -25.79
C LEU A 697 -23.73 -3.74 -26.11
N PHE A 698 -25.01 -3.63 -26.43
CA PHE A 698 -25.87 -4.77 -26.72
C PHE A 698 -26.08 -4.87 -28.23
N LEU A 699 -25.37 -5.81 -28.86
CA LEU A 699 -25.49 -6.11 -30.28
C LEU A 699 -26.49 -7.26 -30.46
N THR A 700 -27.60 -6.99 -31.13
CA THR A 700 -28.65 -7.98 -31.39
C THR A 700 -28.85 -8.19 -32.87
N GLY A 701 -29.17 -9.41 -33.29
CA GLY A 701 -29.46 -9.72 -34.69
C GLY A 701 -29.32 -11.20 -35.04
N GLU A 702 -29.89 -11.59 -36.17
CA GLU A 702 -29.90 -12.99 -36.62
C GLU A 702 -28.50 -13.59 -36.85
N LYS A 703 -28.43 -14.92 -36.94
CA LYS A 703 -27.20 -15.61 -37.33
C LYS A 703 -26.79 -15.18 -38.74
N GLY A 704 -25.52 -14.79 -38.89
CA GLY A 704 -24.97 -14.32 -40.17
C GLY A 704 -25.19 -12.83 -40.44
N SER A 705 -25.68 -12.05 -39.47
CA SER A 705 -25.84 -10.59 -39.64
C SER A 705 -24.54 -9.78 -39.61
N GLY A 706 -23.42 -10.39 -39.25
CA GLY A 706 -22.12 -9.71 -39.09
C GLY A 706 -21.89 -9.12 -37.69
N LYS A 707 -22.82 -9.31 -36.74
CA LYS A 707 -22.68 -8.78 -35.36
C LYS A 707 -21.39 -9.22 -34.64
N SER A 708 -21.01 -10.50 -34.75
CA SER A 708 -19.80 -11.01 -34.12
C SER A 708 -18.56 -10.39 -34.74
N LYS A 709 -18.52 -10.24 -36.08
CA LYS A 709 -17.43 -9.58 -36.79
C LYS A 709 -17.28 -8.11 -36.42
N PHE A 710 -18.38 -7.37 -36.31
CA PHE A 710 -18.32 -5.99 -35.83
C PHE A 710 -17.76 -5.89 -34.41
N ALA A 711 -18.19 -6.79 -33.51
CA ALA A 711 -17.68 -6.84 -32.14
C ALA A 711 -16.19 -7.18 -32.08
N GLU A 712 -15.77 -8.19 -32.85
CA GLU A 712 -14.37 -8.58 -33.01
C GLU A 712 -13.52 -7.39 -33.47
N SER A 713 -13.98 -6.62 -34.46
CA SER A 713 -13.24 -5.47 -34.97
C SER A 713 -13.01 -4.38 -33.94
N ILE A 714 -14.03 -4.00 -33.18
CA ILE A 714 -13.86 -3.01 -32.09
C ILE A 714 -13.07 -3.59 -30.91
N GLY A 715 -13.18 -4.90 -30.66
CA GLY A 715 -12.45 -5.61 -29.62
C GLY A 715 -10.95 -5.77 -29.93
N ALA A 716 -10.58 -5.85 -31.21
CA ALA A 716 -9.19 -6.00 -31.67
C ALA A 716 -8.28 -4.82 -31.26
N VAL A 717 -8.88 -3.65 -30.99
CA VAL A 717 -8.17 -2.49 -30.41
C VAL A 717 -7.72 -2.77 -28.98
N PHE A 718 -8.39 -3.65 -28.25
CA PHE A 718 -8.06 -3.99 -26.86
C PHE A 718 -7.29 -5.29 -26.74
N ALA A 719 -7.64 -6.30 -27.53
CA ALA A 719 -7.07 -7.63 -27.37
C ALA A 719 -6.70 -8.24 -28.72
N TYR A 720 -5.46 -8.71 -28.84
CA TYR A 720 -4.93 -9.36 -30.04
C TYR A 720 -5.44 -10.80 -30.10
N LYS A 721 -6.38 -11.10 -31.01
CA LYS A 721 -6.92 -12.44 -31.27
C LYS A 721 -7.61 -13.12 -30.08
N GLN A 722 -8.21 -12.34 -29.19
CA GLN A 722 -8.97 -12.92 -28.07
C GLN A 722 -10.31 -13.48 -28.56
N PRO A 723 -10.62 -14.76 -28.32
CA PRO A 723 -11.95 -15.27 -28.62
C PRO A 723 -12.98 -14.64 -27.68
N ALA A 724 -14.20 -14.43 -28.19
CA ALA A 724 -15.34 -14.03 -27.37
C ALA A 724 -15.63 -15.08 -26.30
N PHE A 725 -16.13 -14.65 -25.14
CA PHE A 725 -16.49 -15.57 -24.07
C PHE A 725 -17.90 -16.11 -24.29
N ASP A 726 -18.02 -17.42 -24.51
CA ASP A 726 -19.31 -18.11 -24.63
C ASP A 726 -20.00 -18.23 -23.26
N LEU A 727 -21.17 -17.61 -23.13
CA LEU A 727 -21.94 -17.56 -21.88
C LEU A 727 -22.65 -18.88 -21.52
N ASN A 728 -22.85 -19.79 -22.48
CA ASN A 728 -23.50 -21.08 -22.25
C ASN A 728 -22.49 -22.20 -21.98
N ALA A 729 -21.34 -22.17 -22.65
CA ALA A 729 -20.25 -23.15 -22.43
C ALA A 729 -19.33 -22.77 -21.27
N GLY A 730 -19.22 -21.48 -20.94
CA GLY A 730 -18.32 -20.97 -19.92
C GLY A 730 -18.74 -21.29 -18.48
N THR A 731 -17.77 -21.48 -17.60
CA THR A 731 -18.04 -21.59 -16.15
C THR A 731 -18.17 -20.20 -15.51
N ILE A 732 -18.90 -20.09 -14.40
CA ILE A 732 -19.03 -18.83 -13.65
C ILE A 732 -17.67 -18.30 -13.18
N SER A 733 -16.74 -19.20 -12.82
CA SER A 733 -15.38 -18.83 -12.43
C SER A 733 -14.60 -18.23 -13.60
N GLY A 734 -14.66 -18.88 -14.77
CA GLY A 734 -14.04 -18.38 -16.01
C GLY A 734 -14.59 -17.01 -16.41
N PHE A 735 -15.91 -16.84 -16.38
CA PHE A 735 -16.59 -15.57 -16.64
C PHE A 735 -16.13 -14.47 -15.67
N SER A 736 -16.16 -14.76 -14.36
CA SER A 736 -15.76 -13.81 -13.33
C SER A 736 -14.29 -13.40 -13.47
N ARG A 737 -13.41 -14.33 -13.84
CA ARG A 737 -11.98 -14.04 -14.11
C ARG A 737 -11.82 -13.17 -15.36
N ARG A 738 -12.53 -13.47 -16.46
CA ARG A 738 -12.49 -12.70 -17.71
C ARG A 738 -12.81 -11.23 -17.49
N ILE A 739 -13.91 -10.92 -16.81
CA ILE A 739 -14.41 -9.53 -16.67
C ILE A 739 -13.72 -8.72 -15.56
N SER A 740 -12.93 -9.37 -14.71
CA SER A 740 -12.19 -8.72 -13.61
C SER A 740 -10.70 -8.55 -13.90
N ARG A 741 -10.13 -9.36 -14.80
CA ARG A 741 -8.69 -9.39 -15.07
C ARG A 741 -8.17 -8.16 -15.81
N THR A 742 -9.00 -7.50 -16.62
CA THR A 742 -8.61 -6.30 -17.38
C THR A 742 -9.43 -5.08 -16.95
N THR A 743 -8.74 -3.94 -16.84
CA THR A 743 -9.31 -2.66 -16.38
C THR A 743 -9.30 -1.64 -17.51
N ASN A 744 -10.42 -0.94 -17.68
CA ASN A 744 -10.61 0.03 -18.77
C ASN A 744 -10.35 -0.55 -20.17
N THR A 745 -10.75 -1.81 -20.36
CA THR A 745 -10.74 -2.47 -21.67
C THR A 745 -12.15 -2.92 -22.04
N MET A 746 -12.28 -3.51 -23.23
CA MET A 746 -13.52 -4.13 -23.71
C MET A 746 -13.44 -5.66 -23.57
N THR A 747 -14.56 -6.29 -23.23
CA THR A 747 -14.74 -7.76 -23.23
C THR A 747 -16.00 -8.12 -23.99
N ILE A 748 -15.89 -9.09 -24.91
CA ILE A 748 -17.00 -9.58 -25.73
C ILE A 748 -17.56 -10.86 -25.11
N LEU A 749 -18.88 -10.87 -24.92
CA LEU A 749 -19.66 -11.99 -24.41
C LEU A 749 -20.62 -12.46 -25.51
N GLU A 750 -20.49 -13.71 -25.93
CA GLU A 750 -21.27 -14.28 -27.02
C GLU A 750 -22.32 -15.29 -26.53
N GLU A 751 -23.29 -15.57 -27.40
CA GLU A 751 -24.42 -16.47 -27.16
C GLU A 751 -25.30 -16.06 -25.95
N PHE A 752 -25.44 -14.75 -25.70
CA PHE A 752 -26.35 -14.28 -24.64
C PHE A 752 -27.80 -14.64 -24.98
N ASN A 753 -28.49 -15.20 -24.00
CA ASN A 753 -29.94 -15.40 -23.98
C ASN A 753 -30.43 -15.33 -22.54
N ASP A 754 -31.74 -15.20 -22.33
CA ASP A 754 -32.30 -15.05 -20.99
C ASP A 754 -32.26 -16.34 -20.15
N LEU A 755 -31.80 -17.48 -20.70
CA LEU A 755 -31.66 -18.76 -20.00
C LEU A 755 -30.25 -19.01 -19.44
N ILE A 756 -29.27 -18.15 -19.72
CA ILE A 756 -27.92 -18.30 -19.15
C ILE A 756 -27.95 -18.25 -17.62
N ASP A 757 -26.85 -18.70 -16.98
CA ASP A 757 -26.74 -18.76 -15.52
C ASP A 757 -27.14 -17.44 -14.83
N LEU A 758 -28.00 -17.54 -13.81
CA LEU A 758 -28.56 -16.38 -13.11
C LEU A 758 -27.48 -15.51 -12.45
N LYS A 759 -26.39 -16.10 -11.95
CA LYS A 759 -25.29 -15.34 -11.33
C LYS A 759 -24.50 -14.58 -12.39
N MET A 760 -24.31 -15.15 -13.58
CA MET A 760 -23.74 -14.41 -14.72
C MET A 760 -24.65 -13.25 -15.14
N LYS A 761 -25.97 -13.47 -15.32
CA LYS A 761 -26.92 -12.39 -15.65
C LYS A 761 -26.91 -11.26 -14.63
N GLN A 762 -26.94 -11.58 -13.33
CA GLN A 762 -26.86 -10.59 -12.27
C GLN A 762 -25.52 -9.83 -12.29
N SER A 763 -24.41 -10.50 -12.61
CA SER A 763 -23.10 -9.85 -12.74
C SER A 763 -23.01 -8.94 -13.97
N ILE A 764 -23.60 -9.34 -15.08
CA ILE A 764 -23.76 -8.51 -16.28
C ILE A 764 -24.58 -7.25 -15.93
N LYS A 765 -25.73 -7.41 -15.28
CA LYS A 765 -26.57 -6.30 -14.81
C LYS A 765 -25.80 -5.38 -13.84
N GLY A 766 -25.03 -5.96 -12.91
CA GLY A 766 -24.21 -5.24 -11.93
C GLY A 766 -22.97 -4.55 -12.52
N SER A 767 -22.56 -4.88 -13.75
CA SER A 767 -21.46 -4.20 -14.43
C SER A 767 -21.74 -2.71 -14.67
N TYR A 768 -23.02 -2.33 -14.71
CA TYR A 768 -23.48 -0.98 -14.98
C TYR A 768 -23.03 0.02 -13.93
N ASP A 769 -23.15 -0.34 -12.65
CA ASP A 769 -22.75 0.48 -11.50
C ASP A 769 -21.52 -0.09 -10.79
N ASN A 770 -20.82 -1.02 -11.44
CA ASN A 770 -19.63 -1.71 -10.93
C ASN A 770 -19.88 -2.45 -9.60
N ARG A 771 -21.10 -2.96 -9.40
CA ARG A 771 -21.41 -3.91 -8.34
C ARG A 771 -20.81 -5.26 -8.70
N GLY A 772 -19.75 -5.61 -7.96
CA GLY A 772 -19.11 -6.90 -8.06
C GLY A 772 -19.90 -8.01 -7.36
N ARG A 773 -19.48 -9.26 -7.58
CA ARG A 773 -20.01 -10.40 -6.83
C ARG A 773 -19.31 -10.51 -5.49
N GLU A 774 -20.07 -10.52 -4.41
CA GLU A 774 -19.58 -10.81 -3.06
C GLU A 774 -19.56 -12.32 -2.82
N ILE A 775 -18.42 -12.87 -2.42
CA ILE A 775 -18.22 -14.29 -2.16
C ILE A 775 -17.76 -14.43 -0.70
N GLY A 776 -18.49 -15.22 0.11
CA GLY A 776 -18.03 -15.57 1.45
C GLY A 776 -16.74 -16.39 1.39
N GLN A 777 -15.72 -16.02 2.17
CA GLN A 777 -14.51 -16.82 2.29
C GLN A 777 -14.75 -17.96 3.27
N ASN A 778 -14.34 -19.17 2.90
CA ASN A 778 -14.45 -20.36 3.74
C ASN A 778 -13.32 -20.38 4.79
N THR A 779 -13.23 -19.31 5.56
CA THR A 779 -12.39 -19.14 6.74
C THR A 779 -13.36 -18.87 7.88
N GLY A 780 -13.14 -19.39 9.08
CA GLY A 780 -14.05 -19.24 10.24
C GLY A 780 -14.31 -17.79 10.73
N ASP A 781 -13.96 -16.79 9.93
CA ASP A 781 -14.26 -15.37 10.09
C ASP A 781 -15.27 -14.94 9.00
N ASN A 782 -16.22 -14.04 9.32
CA ASN A 782 -17.20 -13.45 8.40
C ASN A 782 -16.58 -12.52 7.33
N LYS A 783 -15.55 -12.97 6.60
CA LYS A 783 -14.85 -12.20 5.57
C LYS A 783 -15.45 -12.52 4.20
N THR A 784 -15.73 -11.46 3.43
CA THR A 784 -16.21 -11.57 2.05
C THR A 784 -15.17 -11.02 1.07
N LYS A 785 -15.06 -11.64 -0.11
CA LYS A 785 -14.25 -11.18 -1.24
C LYS A 785 -15.18 -10.68 -2.33
N MET A 786 -15.03 -9.42 -2.74
CA MET A 786 -15.79 -8.86 -3.85
C MET A 786 -14.98 -8.95 -5.15
N THR A 787 -15.54 -9.60 -6.17
CA THR A 787 -14.99 -9.61 -7.54
C THR A 787 -15.67 -8.51 -8.35
N LYS A 788 -14.95 -7.42 -8.63
CA LYS A 788 -15.44 -6.26 -9.40
C LYS A 788 -15.46 -6.55 -10.91
N VAL A 789 -16.27 -5.78 -11.65
CA VAL A 789 -16.30 -5.78 -13.12
C VAL A 789 -15.50 -4.60 -13.64
N ASN A 790 -14.29 -4.85 -14.12
CA ASN A 790 -13.30 -3.80 -14.41
C ASN A 790 -13.29 -3.35 -15.88
N CYS A 791 -13.89 -4.14 -16.78
CA CYS A 791 -13.99 -3.86 -18.21
C CYS A 791 -15.39 -3.39 -18.64
N PHE A 792 -15.47 -2.78 -19.83
CA PHE A 792 -16.69 -2.53 -20.58
C PHE A 792 -17.17 -3.82 -21.26
N LEU A 793 -18.48 -4.09 -21.20
CA LEU A 793 -19.06 -5.33 -21.73
C LEU A 793 -19.73 -5.09 -23.08
N VAL A 794 -19.45 -5.97 -24.03
CA VAL A 794 -20.19 -6.12 -25.29
C VAL A 794 -20.92 -7.45 -25.23
N ILE A 795 -22.23 -7.42 -25.45
CA ILE A 795 -23.07 -8.61 -25.45
C ILE A 795 -23.58 -8.87 -26.86
N LEU A 796 -23.42 -10.10 -27.32
CA LEU A 796 -23.96 -10.58 -28.59
C LEU A 796 -25.15 -11.49 -28.31
N SER A 797 -26.31 -11.14 -28.88
CA SER A 797 -27.50 -11.98 -28.80
C SER A 797 -28.25 -12.01 -30.13
N GLN A 798 -29.18 -12.96 -30.25
CA GLN A 798 -30.14 -12.99 -31.37
C GLN A 798 -31.33 -12.07 -31.12
N TYR A 799 -31.71 -11.88 -29.86
CA TYR A 799 -32.88 -11.09 -29.44
C TYR A 799 -32.51 -10.14 -28.31
N LEU A 800 -33.33 -9.14 -28.03
CA LEU A 800 -33.13 -8.29 -26.85
C LEU A 800 -33.51 -9.06 -25.59
N SER A 801 -32.83 -8.73 -24.48
CA SER A 801 -33.15 -9.31 -23.18
C SER A 801 -34.40 -8.67 -22.61
N SER A 802 -35.31 -9.50 -22.15
CA SER A 802 -36.54 -9.08 -21.49
C SER A 802 -36.55 -9.38 -19.99
N TRP A 803 -35.55 -10.14 -19.55
CA TRP A 803 -35.34 -10.51 -18.17
C TRP A 803 -35.37 -9.32 -17.19
N ASP A 804 -36.13 -9.53 -16.10
CA ASP A 804 -36.25 -8.60 -14.97
C ASP A 804 -36.65 -7.18 -15.42
N ASP A 805 -37.79 -7.10 -16.14
CA ASP A 805 -38.35 -5.85 -16.66
C ASP A 805 -37.34 -5.07 -17.52
N ASN A 806 -36.80 -5.76 -18.55
CA ASN A 806 -35.81 -5.18 -19.47
C ASN A 806 -34.59 -4.61 -18.72
N SER A 807 -34.17 -5.21 -17.60
CA SER A 807 -33.13 -4.64 -16.72
C SER A 807 -31.77 -4.50 -17.41
N ILE A 808 -31.39 -5.46 -18.26
CA ILE A 808 -30.14 -5.42 -19.03
C ILE A 808 -30.29 -4.46 -20.22
N THR A 809 -31.40 -4.55 -20.95
CA THR A 809 -31.72 -3.69 -22.09
C THR A 809 -31.74 -2.21 -21.72
N SER A 810 -32.37 -1.85 -20.59
CA SER A 810 -32.36 -0.48 -20.06
C SER A 810 -30.98 0.00 -19.59
N ARG A 811 -30.02 -0.90 -19.37
CA ARG A 811 -28.62 -0.58 -19.02
C ARG A 811 -27.70 -0.60 -20.23
N SER A 812 -28.26 -0.71 -21.44
CA SER A 812 -27.49 -0.91 -22.66
C SER A 812 -27.57 0.28 -23.61
N VAL A 813 -26.56 0.38 -24.47
CA VAL A 813 -26.61 1.03 -25.77
C VAL A 813 -26.89 -0.06 -26.78
N ILE A 814 -28.00 0.07 -27.51
CA ILE A 814 -28.57 -1.01 -28.31
C ILE A 814 -28.23 -0.77 -29.78
N GLU A 815 -27.69 -1.80 -30.43
CA GLU A 815 -27.41 -1.78 -31.87
C GLU A 815 -27.99 -3.03 -32.55
N ASN A 816 -29.05 -2.82 -33.32
CA ASN A 816 -29.69 -3.87 -34.10
C ASN A 816 -28.91 -4.12 -35.40
N VAL A 817 -28.26 -5.27 -35.52
CA VAL A 817 -27.48 -5.67 -36.71
C VAL A 817 -28.34 -6.57 -37.59
N ILE A 818 -28.84 -5.98 -38.67
CA ILE A 818 -29.75 -6.64 -39.61
C ILE A 818 -28.94 -7.50 -40.57
N LYS A 819 -29.44 -8.72 -40.84
CA LYS A 819 -28.84 -9.61 -41.81
C LYS A 819 -29.00 -9.04 -43.23
N PRO A 820 -27.93 -8.93 -44.03
CA PRO A 820 -28.04 -8.54 -45.42
C PRO A 820 -28.96 -9.50 -46.19
N GLN A 821 -29.87 -8.96 -46.99
CA GLN A 821 -30.74 -9.75 -47.87
C GLN A 821 -30.02 -10.10 -49.18
N GLU A 822 -29.05 -9.28 -49.57
CA GLU A 822 -28.23 -9.45 -50.77
C GLU A 822 -26.81 -9.88 -50.41
N ASN A 823 -26.13 -10.54 -51.34
CA ASN A 823 -24.72 -10.86 -51.16
C ASN A 823 -23.87 -9.59 -51.24
N PHE A 824 -22.83 -9.53 -50.40
CA PHE A 824 -21.85 -8.44 -50.45
C PHE A 824 -21.15 -8.37 -51.81
N THR A 825 -20.92 -7.16 -52.28
CA THR A 825 -20.14 -6.88 -53.49
C THR A 825 -18.66 -7.25 -53.29
N ASN A 826 -17.93 -7.47 -54.39
CA ASN A 826 -16.49 -7.72 -54.31
C ASN A 826 -15.70 -6.58 -53.63
N GLU A 827 -16.18 -5.34 -53.77
CA GLU A 827 -15.56 -4.18 -53.11
C GLU A 827 -15.81 -4.20 -51.60
N GLU A 828 -17.03 -4.45 -51.14
CA GLU A 828 -17.36 -4.58 -49.71
C GLU A 828 -16.60 -5.73 -49.05
N VAL A 829 -16.47 -6.86 -49.76
CA VAL A 829 -15.67 -8.01 -49.29
C VAL A 829 -14.19 -7.62 -49.21
N ALA A 830 -13.65 -6.88 -50.17
CA ALA A 830 -12.28 -6.41 -50.14
C ALA A 830 -12.04 -5.41 -48.99
N ASP A 831 -12.97 -4.48 -48.76
CA ASP A 831 -12.93 -3.52 -47.65
C ASP A 831 -12.97 -4.20 -46.28
N PHE A 832 -13.80 -5.24 -46.14
CA PHE A 832 -13.86 -6.06 -44.94
C PHE A 832 -12.58 -6.86 -44.73
N ASN A 833 -12.06 -7.53 -45.77
CA ASN A 833 -10.80 -8.28 -45.71
C ASN A 833 -9.62 -7.37 -45.34
N LEU A 834 -9.62 -6.10 -45.77
CA LEU A 834 -8.60 -5.13 -45.40
C LEU A 834 -8.60 -4.86 -43.89
N ILE A 835 -9.77 -4.67 -43.28
CA ILE A 835 -9.89 -4.55 -41.82
C ILE A 835 -9.33 -5.81 -41.13
N GLN A 836 -9.75 -6.99 -41.58
CA GLN A 836 -9.30 -8.26 -41.01
C GLN A 836 -7.78 -8.42 -41.11
N SER A 837 -7.17 -7.97 -42.21
CA SER A 837 -5.71 -8.03 -42.37
C SER A 837 -4.97 -7.22 -41.30
N TRP A 838 -5.47 -6.02 -40.97
CA TRP A 838 -4.86 -5.19 -39.92
C TRP A 838 -5.12 -5.73 -38.52
N GLU A 839 -6.28 -6.33 -38.28
CA GLU A 839 -6.60 -7.02 -37.02
C GLU A 839 -5.67 -8.23 -36.79
N GLU A 840 -5.36 -8.96 -37.86
CA GLU A 840 -4.48 -10.12 -37.85
C GLU A 840 -3.01 -9.75 -37.55
N GLU A 841 -2.57 -8.57 -37.99
CA GLU A 841 -1.27 -7.99 -37.65
C GLU A 841 -1.24 -7.41 -36.21
N GLY A 842 -2.35 -6.78 -35.79
CA GLY A 842 -2.62 -6.32 -34.42
C GLY A 842 -2.81 -4.80 -34.30
N LEU A 843 -3.78 -4.36 -33.49
CA LEU A 843 -4.19 -2.95 -33.38
C LEU A 843 -4.01 -2.33 -31.99
N THR A 844 -3.48 -3.08 -31.04
CA THR A 844 -3.57 -2.74 -29.60
C THR A 844 -2.75 -1.52 -29.18
N SER A 845 -1.79 -1.09 -30.00
CA SER A 845 -1.03 0.15 -29.78
C SER A 845 -1.88 1.43 -29.85
N PHE A 846 -3.04 1.40 -30.53
CA PHE A 846 -3.97 2.55 -30.57
C PHE A 846 -4.42 3.01 -29.19
N ILE A 847 -4.46 2.10 -28.21
CA ILE A 847 -4.79 2.45 -26.84
C ILE A 847 -3.83 3.54 -26.32
N LEU A 848 -2.52 3.41 -26.57
CA LEU A 848 -1.53 4.40 -26.12
C LEU A 848 -1.73 5.78 -26.77
N GLU A 849 -2.24 5.83 -28.00
CA GLU A 849 -2.57 7.08 -28.68
C GLU A 849 -3.73 7.83 -28.00
N ILE A 850 -4.68 7.09 -27.39
CA ILE A 850 -5.86 7.64 -26.72
C ILE A 850 -5.56 8.00 -25.26
N ILE A 851 -4.96 7.08 -24.49
CA ILE A 851 -4.78 7.28 -23.04
C ILE A 851 -3.81 8.40 -22.70
N LYS A 852 -2.93 8.83 -23.62
CA LYS A 852 -2.05 9.98 -23.38
C LYS A 852 -2.82 11.27 -23.10
N TYR A 853 -4.08 11.36 -23.55
CA TYR A 853 -4.98 12.48 -23.27
C TYR A 853 -5.84 12.29 -22.03
N ARG A 854 -5.56 11.28 -21.20
CA ARG A 854 -6.29 11.06 -19.95
C ARG A 854 -6.34 12.29 -19.03
N PRO A 855 -5.25 13.07 -18.84
CA PRO A 855 -5.33 14.29 -18.03
C PRO A 855 -6.39 15.28 -18.54
N GLU A 856 -6.47 15.47 -19.86
CA GLU A 856 -7.49 16.35 -20.46
C GLU A 856 -8.92 15.85 -20.19
N ILE A 857 -9.13 14.52 -20.21
CA ILE A 857 -10.41 13.91 -19.84
C ILE A 857 -10.70 14.13 -18.35
N GLU A 858 -9.75 13.85 -17.46
CA GLU A 858 -9.91 13.95 -16.00
C GLU A 858 -10.28 15.38 -15.57
N ASP A 859 -9.70 16.39 -16.22
CA ASP A 859 -9.98 17.81 -15.94
C ASP A 859 -11.36 18.26 -16.43
N ASN A 860 -11.90 17.64 -17.49
CA ASN A 860 -13.06 18.18 -18.21
C ASN A 860 -14.33 17.32 -18.15
N TYR A 861 -14.25 16.01 -17.89
CA TYR A 861 -15.38 15.09 -18.06
C TYR A 861 -16.63 15.51 -17.29
N ARG A 862 -16.49 16.04 -16.06
CA ARG A 862 -17.64 16.45 -15.24
C ARG A 862 -18.40 17.62 -15.85
N ARG A 863 -17.66 18.65 -16.29
CA ARG A 863 -18.22 19.85 -16.90
C ARG A 863 -18.88 19.49 -18.23
N VAL A 864 -18.16 18.75 -19.08
CA VAL A 864 -18.62 18.40 -20.43
C VAL A 864 -19.82 17.46 -20.38
N TYR A 865 -19.84 16.47 -19.49
CA TYR A 865 -21.01 15.62 -19.26
C TYR A 865 -22.26 16.45 -18.91
N GLY A 866 -22.12 17.41 -17.97
CA GLY A 866 -23.20 18.32 -17.58
C GLY A 866 -23.70 19.23 -18.71
N GLU A 867 -22.82 19.65 -19.61
CA GLU A 867 -23.20 20.41 -20.80
C GLU A 867 -23.98 19.56 -21.81
N ILE A 868 -23.48 18.35 -22.12
CA ILE A 868 -24.12 17.44 -23.08
C ILE A 868 -25.50 17.05 -22.58
N ILE A 869 -25.66 16.68 -21.31
CA ILE A 869 -26.95 16.27 -20.77
C ILE A 869 -27.96 17.42 -20.82
N LYS A 870 -27.55 18.66 -20.50
CA LYS A 870 -28.41 19.85 -20.58
C LYS A 870 -28.84 20.15 -22.00
N ASP A 871 -27.95 19.96 -22.97
CA ASP A 871 -28.23 20.17 -24.38
C ASP A 871 -29.18 19.08 -24.93
N LEU A 872 -28.89 17.81 -24.71
CA LEU A 872 -29.76 16.70 -25.12
C LEU A 872 -31.16 16.78 -24.49
N LYS A 873 -31.28 17.12 -23.21
CA LYS A 873 -32.58 17.35 -22.56
C LYS A 873 -33.39 18.47 -23.21
N ARG A 874 -32.72 19.52 -23.69
CA ARG A 874 -33.38 20.61 -24.41
C ARG A 874 -33.88 20.14 -25.77
N GLN A 875 -33.07 19.37 -26.49
CA GLN A 875 -33.43 18.84 -27.81
C GLN A 875 -34.52 17.77 -27.74
N LEU A 876 -34.56 16.99 -26.65
CA LEU A 876 -35.53 15.92 -26.43
C LEU A 876 -36.81 16.37 -25.69
N LYS A 877 -36.99 17.67 -25.44
CA LYS A 877 -38.09 18.21 -24.61
C LYS A 877 -39.49 17.73 -25.03
N ASP A 878 -39.69 17.54 -26.33
CA ASP A 878 -40.99 17.16 -26.91
C ASP A 878 -41.09 15.65 -27.24
N ASN A 879 -40.11 14.84 -26.82
CA ASN A 879 -40.09 13.39 -27.01
C ASN A 879 -40.19 12.69 -25.64
N ASP A 880 -40.88 11.55 -25.58
CA ASP A 880 -40.82 10.69 -24.41
C ASP A 880 -39.54 9.84 -24.49
N TYR A 881 -38.78 9.80 -23.40
CA TYR A 881 -37.54 9.01 -23.34
C TYR A 881 -37.25 8.59 -21.90
N GLN A 882 -36.54 7.48 -21.76
CA GLN A 882 -36.05 7.03 -20.46
C GLN A 882 -34.78 7.79 -20.08
N GLU A 883 -34.76 8.36 -18.87
CA GLU A 883 -33.58 9.07 -18.34
C GLU A 883 -32.31 8.21 -18.39
N ARG A 884 -32.44 6.89 -18.18
CA ARG A 884 -31.31 5.96 -18.27
C ARG A 884 -30.76 5.84 -19.70
N MET A 885 -31.61 5.87 -20.73
CA MET A 885 -31.15 5.90 -22.13
C MET A 885 -30.35 7.17 -22.39
N LEU A 886 -30.89 8.32 -22.00
CA LEU A 886 -30.17 9.59 -22.10
C LEU A 886 -28.78 9.51 -21.45
N GLN A 887 -28.70 8.95 -20.24
CA GLN A 887 -27.44 8.79 -19.51
C GLN A 887 -26.45 7.85 -20.23
N ASN A 888 -26.92 6.71 -20.76
CA ASN A 888 -26.10 5.72 -21.46
C ASN A 888 -25.38 6.33 -22.67
N TYR A 889 -26.09 7.09 -23.51
CA TYR A 889 -25.48 7.71 -24.68
C TYR A 889 -24.66 8.96 -24.32
N THR A 890 -25.02 9.69 -23.25
CA THR A 890 -24.27 10.88 -22.79
C THR A 890 -22.85 10.52 -22.35
N VAL A 891 -22.67 9.41 -21.62
CA VAL A 891 -21.31 8.99 -21.19
C VAL A 891 -20.41 8.63 -22.37
N LEU A 892 -20.98 8.07 -23.45
CA LEU A 892 -20.23 7.76 -24.67
C LEU A 892 -19.84 9.02 -25.46
N LEU A 893 -20.70 10.05 -25.49
CA LEU A 893 -20.39 11.33 -26.15
C LEU A 893 -19.34 12.16 -25.43
N THR A 894 -19.19 11.96 -24.12
CA THR A 894 -18.35 12.85 -23.29
C THR A 894 -16.86 12.79 -23.69
N PRO A 895 -16.21 11.61 -23.78
CA PRO A 895 -14.84 11.52 -24.27
C PRO A 895 -14.68 12.04 -25.70
N ILE A 896 -15.66 11.74 -26.57
CA ILE A 896 -15.66 12.19 -27.97
C ILE A 896 -15.68 13.72 -28.05
N LYS A 897 -16.53 14.40 -27.27
CA LYS A 897 -16.59 15.87 -27.26
C LYS A 897 -15.30 16.51 -26.77
N ILE A 898 -14.65 15.92 -25.76
CA ILE A 898 -13.39 16.45 -25.21
C ILE A 898 -12.25 16.30 -26.22
N LEU A 899 -12.21 15.17 -26.93
CA LEU A 899 -11.09 14.81 -27.80
C LEU A 899 -11.36 15.07 -29.29
N ILE A 900 -12.47 15.74 -29.64
CA ILE A 900 -12.87 15.96 -31.03
C ILE A 900 -11.80 16.69 -31.84
N ASP A 901 -11.06 17.62 -31.22
CA ASP A 901 -10.00 18.39 -31.87
C ASP A 901 -8.63 17.68 -31.84
N LYS A 902 -8.54 16.51 -31.18
CA LYS A 902 -7.29 15.74 -31.02
C LYS A 902 -7.19 14.56 -31.98
N PHE A 903 -8.32 14.12 -32.54
CA PHE A 903 -8.40 13.00 -33.45
C PHE A 903 -9.18 13.36 -34.71
N GLN A 904 -8.78 12.78 -35.83
CA GLN A 904 -9.55 12.86 -37.07
C GLN A 904 -10.63 11.77 -37.07
N PHE A 905 -11.75 12.06 -36.41
CA PHE A 905 -12.90 11.16 -36.40
C PHE A 905 -13.53 11.06 -37.80
N PRO A 906 -14.11 9.90 -38.17
CA PRO A 906 -14.76 9.73 -39.47
C PRO A 906 -16.15 10.38 -39.50
N PHE A 907 -16.54 11.12 -38.46
CA PHE A 907 -17.81 11.82 -38.27
C PHE A 907 -17.58 13.14 -37.54
N THR A 908 -18.51 14.08 -37.68
CA THR A 908 -18.52 15.30 -36.87
C THR A 908 -19.18 15.06 -35.51
N TYR A 909 -18.88 15.90 -34.51
CA TYR A 909 -19.55 15.80 -33.20
C TYR A 909 -21.08 15.89 -33.32
N LYS A 910 -21.58 16.75 -34.21
CA LYS A 910 -23.02 16.91 -34.45
C LYS A 910 -23.65 15.65 -35.04
N GLU A 911 -22.99 15.00 -36.00
CA GLU A 911 -23.48 13.76 -36.60
C GLU A 911 -23.68 12.64 -35.58
N ILE A 912 -22.69 12.41 -34.70
CA ILE A 912 -22.81 11.38 -33.66
C ILE A 912 -23.81 11.78 -32.57
N GLN A 913 -23.90 13.08 -32.23
CA GLN A 913 -24.89 13.58 -31.28
C GLN A 913 -26.32 13.36 -31.80
N ASP A 914 -26.57 13.67 -33.08
CA ASP A 914 -27.88 13.46 -33.72
C ASP A 914 -28.22 11.97 -33.82
N GLN A 915 -27.26 11.12 -34.19
CA GLN A 915 -27.44 9.67 -34.19
C GLN A 915 -27.81 9.14 -32.79
N PHE A 916 -27.12 9.59 -31.74
CA PHE A 916 -27.39 9.14 -30.38
C PHE A 916 -28.69 9.69 -29.83
N LYS A 917 -29.10 10.90 -30.24
CA LYS A 917 -30.42 11.46 -29.92
C LYS A 917 -31.54 10.59 -30.49
N GLU A 918 -31.43 10.18 -31.76
CA GLU A 918 -32.37 9.23 -32.37
C GLU A 918 -32.36 7.89 -31.62
N ALA A 919 -31.16 7.35 -31.35
CA ALA A 919 -31.02 6.10 -30.63
C ALA A 919 -31.59 6.13 -29.20
N ILE A 920 -31.55 7.27 -28.50
CA ILE A 920 -32.20 7.45 -27.19
C ILE A 920 -33.72 7.26 -27.30
N ILE A 921 -34.34 7.84 -28.32
CA ILE A 921 -35.79 7.74 -28.55
C ILE A 921 -36.14 6.30 -28.92
N ASP A 922 -35.46 5.74 -29.93
CA ASP A 922 -35.71 4.39 -30.41
C ASP A 922 -35.52 3.33 -29.31
N SER A 923 -34.44 3.44 -28.53
CA SER A 923 -34.17 2.53 -27.42
C SER A 923 -35.19 2.69 -26.29
N SER A 924 -35.68 3.91 -26.05
CA SER A 924 -36.73 4.16 -25.05
C SER A 924 -38.05 3.53 -25.46
N ASP A 925 -38.45 3.66 -26.74
CA ASP A 925 -39.63 3.03 -27.32
C ASP A 925 -39.56 1.49 -27.18
N LEU A 926 -38.39 0.90 -27.44
CA LEU A 926 -38.15 -0.54 -27.29
C LEU A 926 -38.30 -1.04 -25.85
N ILE A 927 -37.78 -0.32 -24.85
CA ILE A 927 -37.88 -0.75 -23.43
C ILE A 927 -39.32 -0.66 -22.92
N VAL A 928 -40.12 0.25 -23.47
CA VAL A 928 -41.55 0.37 -23.13
C VAL A 928 -42.35 -0.84 -23.66
N GLU A 929 -41.81 -1.67 -24.57
CA GLU A 929 -42.33 -3.01 -24.88
C GLU A 929 -41.90 -4.01 -23.82
N SER A 930 -42.78 -4.25 -22.85
CA SER A 930 -42.60 -5.35 -21.90
C SER A 930 -42.87 -6.68 -22.60
N GLU A 931 -41.98 -7.66 -22.42
CA GLU A 931 -42.17 -9.05 -22.85
C GLU A 931 -43.50 -9.62 -22.39
N GLY A 932 -43.97 -9.15 -21.25
CA GLY A 932 -45.29 -9.46 -20.75
C GLY A 932 -46.44 -9.03 -21.66
N LEU A 933 -46.34 -7.86 -22.30
CA LEU A 933 -47.35 -7.41 -23.26
C LEU A 933 -47.33 -8.27 -24.54
N ALA A 934 -46.13 -8.61 -25.02
CA ALA A 934 -45.97 -9.52 -26.16
C ALA A 934 -46.48 -10.93 -25.83
N GLU A 935 -46.25 -11.42 -24.61
CA GLU A 935 -46.75 -12.70 -24.12
C GLU A 935 -48.28 -12.69 -23.95
N PHE A 936 -48.85 -11.57 -23.53
CA PHE A 936 -50.30 -11.38 -23.49
C PHE A 936 -50.91 -11.50 -24.89
N TRP A 937 -50.34 -10.83 -25.90
CA TRP A 937 -50.83 -10.94 -27.28
C TRP A 937 -50.65 -12.33 -27.87
N ARG A 938 -49.48 -12.97 -27.69
CA ARG A 938 -49.24 -14.36 -28.11
C ARG A 938 -50.19 -15.35 -27.44
N THR A 939 -50.42 -15.20 -26.14
CA THR A 939 -51.37 -16.03 -25.40
C THR A 939 -52.80 -15.78 -25.87
N MET A 940 -53.15 -14.54 -26.23
CA MET A 940 -54.45 -14.24 -26.83
C MET A 940 -54.64 -14.97 -28.17
N GLU A 941 -53.63 -14.99 -29.04
CA GLU A 941 -53.68 -15.82 -30.25
C GLU A 941 -53.80 -17.31 -29.91
N TYR A 942 -53.02 -17.82 -28.96
CA TYR A 942 -53.13 -19.21 -28.52
C TYR A 942 -54.53 -19.57 -28.02
N LEU A 943 -55.14 -18.72 -27.17
CA LEU A 943 -56.49 -18.91 -26.65
C LEU A 943 -57.54 -18.93 -27.77
N ARG A 944 -57.28 -18.22 -28.87
CA ARG A 944 -58.12 -18.24 -30.07
C ARG A 944 -57.86 -19.46 -30.94
N ASP A 945 -56.65 -20.02 -30.91
CA ASP A 945 -56.23 -21.15 -31.76
C ASP A 945 -56.45 -22.51 -31.10
N ARG A 946 -56.74 -22.51 -29.81
CA ARG A 946 -56.85 -23.73 -29.00
C ARG A 946 -57.86 -24.70 -29.61
N SER A 947 -57.44 -25.97 -29.71
CA SER A 947 -58.26 -27.10 -30.19
C SER A 947 -58.78 -27.92 -28.99
N PRO A 948 -60.02 -28.47 -29.02
CA PRO A 948 -60.97 -28.49 -30.14
C PRO A 948 -61.86 -27.23 -30.27
N PHE A 949 -61.85 -26.31 -29.31
CA PHE A 949 -62.64 -25.09 -29.36
C PHE A 949 -61.85 -23.87 -28.89
N PRO A 950 -62.00 -22.71 -29.57
CA PRO A 950 -61.37 -21.47 -29.15
C PRO A 950 -61.97 -20.98 -27.82
N LEU A 951 -61.11 -20.59 -26.88
CA LEU A 951 -61.52 -20.07 -25.57
C LEU A 951 -61.89 -18.59 -25.63
N ILE A 952 -61.27 -17.83 -26.53
CA ILE A 952 -61.75 -16.50 -26.89
C ILE A 952 -62.45 -16.55 -28.25
N LYS A 953 -63.55 -15.79 -28.37
CA LYS A 953 -64.43 -15.78 -29.54
C LYS A 953 -64.61 -14.37 -30.06
N GLU A 954 -64.58 -14.21 -31.37
CA GLU A 954 -64.97 -12.97 -32.04
C GLU A 954 -66.43 -12.64 -31.71
N ARG A 955 -66.76 -11.35 -31.62
CA ARG A 955 -68.05 -10.77 -31.19
C ARG A 955 -68.47 -11.02 -29.75
N THR A 956 -67.86 -11.97 -29.03
CA THR A 956 -68.03 -12.15 -27.58
C THR A 956 -66.92 -11.51 -26.77
N HIS A 957 -65.65 -11.75 -27.12
CA HIS A 957 -64.47 -11.31 -26.35
C HIS A 957 -63.73 -10.16 -27.03
N PHE A 958 -63.72 -10.15 -28.36
CA PHE A 958 -63.14 -9.08 -29.17
C PHE A 958 -63.93 -8.89 -30.46
N ILE A 959 -63.84 -7.72 -31.08
CA ILE A 959 -64.40 -7.40 -32.40
C ILE A 959 -63.33 -6.72 -33.22
N ILE A 960 -63.15 -7.11 -34.48
CA ILE A 960 -62.34 -6.37 -35.45
C ILE A 960 -63.30 -5.68 -36.41
N ASP A 961 -63.24 -4.35 -36.50
CA ASP A 961 -64.16 -3.55 -37.31
C ASP A 961 -63.43 -2.35 -37.93
N THR A 962 -64.07 -1.64 -38.87
CA THR A 962 -63.55 -0.43 -39.51
C THR A 962 -64.49 0.77 -39.27
N PRO A 963 -64.76 1.14 -38.00
CA PRO A 963 -65.71 2.20 -37.69
C PRO A 963 -65.21 3.54 -38.24
N MET A 964 -66.11 4.34 -38.80
CA MET A 964 -65.80 5.70 -39.28
C MET A 964 -65.49 6.66 -38.12
N THR A 965 -66.17 6.48 -36.99
CA THR A 965 -66.02 7.29 -35.77
C THR A 965 -66.24 6.46 -34.51
N LEU A 966 -65.51 6.74 -33.44
CA LEU A 966 -65.70 6.13 -32.11
C LEU A 966 -65.73 7.21 -31.02
N LYS A 967 -66.64 7.09 -30.04
CA LYS A 967 -66.68 7.96 -28.85
C LYS A 967 -65.82 7.35 -27.74
N LEU A 968 -64.62 7.88 -27.54
CA LEU A 968 -63.65 7.43 -26.56
C LEU A 968 -63.84 8.16 -25.23
N GLN A 969 -63.75 7.43 -24.13
CA GLN A 969 -63.83 7.97 -22.78
C GLN A 969 -62.61 8.82 -22.46
N THR A 970 -62.85 10.00 -21.89
CA THR A 970 -61.83 10.91 -21.36
C THR A 970 -61.75 10.79 -19.84
N LYS A 971 -60.97 11.64 -19.16
CA LYS A 971 -60.83 11.59 -17.70
C LYS A 971 -62.19 11.83 -17.03
N LYS A 972 -62.37 11.25 -15.84
CA LYS A 972 -63.62 11.35 -15.07
C LYS A 972 -64.00 12.83 -14.84
N GLY A 973 -65.01 13.33 -15.55
CA GLY A 973 -65.47 14.73 -15.49
C GLY A 973 -65.30 15.53 -16.79
N GLU A 974 -64.62 14.98 -17.80
CA GLU A 974 -64.50 15.55 -19.15
C GLU A 974 -65.48 14.87 -20.13
N PRO A 975 -65.95 15.56 -21.19
CA PRO A 975 -66.79 14.95 -22.21
C PRO A 975 -66.00 13.94 -23.06
N ASP A 976 -66.67 12.87 -23.51
CA ASP A 976 -66.07 11.87 -24.39
C ASP A 976 -65.55 12.50 -25.69
N TYR A 977 -64.39 12.03 -26.14
CA TYR A 977 -63.72 12.49 -27.36
C TYR A 977 -64.16 11.67 -28.58
N GLU A 978 -64.55 12.32 -29.66
CA GLU A 978 -64.90 11.64 -30.91
C GLU A 978 -63.65 11.42 -31.77
N TRP A 979 -63.18 10.18 -31.82
CA TRP A 979 -62.07 9.76 -32.67
C TRP A 979 -62.57 9.42 -34.08
N LYS A 980 -61.88 9.95 -35.10
CA LYS A 980 -62.20 9.74 -36.52
C LYS A 980 -61.18 8.82 -37.18
N ASN A 981 -61.66 7.81 -37.89
CA ASN A 981 -60.82 6.84 -38.59
C ASN A 981 -60.58 7.26 -40.05
N GLU A 982 -59.81 8.34 -40.26
CA GLU A 982 -59.60 8.93 -41.58
C GLU A 982 -58.92 7.97 -42.57
N LYS A 983 -58.06 7.09 -42.07
CA LYS A 983 -57.30 6.11 -42.87
C LYS A 983 -58.04 4.78 -43.08
N ARG A 984 -59.26 4.62 -42.56
CA ARG A 984 -60.05 3.37 -42.60
C ARG A 984 -59.27 2.14 -42.09
N ASN A 985 -58.44 2.34 -41.07
CA ASN A 985 -57.71 1.25 -40.44
C ASN A 985 -58.69 0.29 -39.75
N GLN A 986 -58.38 -1.00 -39.74
CA GLN A 986 -59.05 -1.97 -38.89
C GLN A 986 -58.74 -1.65 -37.43
N VAL A 987 -59.75 -1.77 -36.58
CA VAL A 987 -59.71 -1.47 -35.16
C VAL A 987 -60.15 -2.70 -34.37
N LEU A 988 -59.38 -3.07 -33.35
CA LEU A 988 -59.70 -4.12 -32.41
C LEU A 988 -60.40 -3.52 -31.18
N LEU A 989 -61.63 -3.92 -30.93
CA LEU A 989 -62.35 -3.66 -29.68
C LEU A 989 -62.24 -4.89 -28.77
N LEU A 990 -61.58 -4.74 -27.62
CA LEU A 990 -61.23 -5.82 -26.70
C LEU A 990 -61.95 -5.69 -25.36
N ARG A 991 -62.65 -6.75 -24.93
CA ARG A 991 -63.16 -6.88 -23.55
C ARG A 991 -62.06 -7.38 -22.64
N LEU A 992 -61.17 -6.47 -22.22
CA LEU A 992 -59.98 -6.80 -21.46
C LEU A 992 -60.28 -7.66 -20.24
N ASN A 993 -61.28 -7.34 -19.41
CA ASN A 993 -61.57 -8.10 -18.19
C ASN A 993 -61.90 -9.57 -18.48
N ALA A 994 -62.69 -9.83 -19.53
CA ALA A 994 -63.09 -11.19 -19.90
C ALA A 994 -61.90 -11.97 -20.48
N VAL A 995 -61.10 -11.34 -21.33
CA VAL A 995 -59.90 -11.95 -21.93
C VAL A 995 -58.81 -12.16 -20.89
N HIS A 996 -58.64 -11.24 -19.94
CA HIS A 996 -57.63 -11.32 -18.89
C HIS A 996 -57.86 -12.49 -17.94
N GLN A 997 -59.11 -12.80 -17.59
CA GLN A 997 -59.42 -13.99 -16.77
C GLN A 997 -58.99 -15.30 -17.45
N LEU A 998 -59.18 -15.39 -18.78
CA LEU A 998 -58.77 -16.55 -19.58
C LEU A 998 -57.25 -16.62 -19.75
N TYR A 999 -56.60 -15.48 -20.00
CA TYR A 999 -55.15 -15.33 -20.02
C TYR A 999 -54.52 -15.76 -18.69
N HIS A 1000 -55.05 -15.26 -17.57
CA HIS A 1000 -54.55 -15.57 -16.23
C HIS A 1000 -54.62 -17.07 -15.97
N LYS A 1001 -55.74 -17.72 -16.30
CA LYS A 1001 -55.91 -19.16 -16.12
C LYS A 1001 -54.89 -19.95 -16.94
N GLU A 1002 -54.66 -19.57 -18.20
CA GLU A 1002 -53.73 -20.26 -19.10
C GLU A 1002 -52.26 -20.09 -18.69
N VAL A 1003 -51.84 -18.88 -18.32
CA VAL A 1003 -50.46 -18.64 -17.90
C VAL A 1003 -50.18 -19.27 -16.52
N SER A 1004 -51.15 -19.26 -15.61
CA SER A 1004 -51.00 -19.90 -14.28
C SER A 1004 -50.81 -21.42 -14.31
N THR A 1005 -51.14 -22.07 -15.43
CA THR A 1005 -50.90 -23.51 -15.61
C THR A 1005 -49.49 -23.86 -16.10
N ARG A 1006 -48.67 -22.85 -16.44
CA ARG A 1006 -47.30 -23.04 -16.90
C ARG A 1006 -46.35 -22.96 -15.70
N GLU A 1007 -45.50 -23.97 -15.54
CA GLU A 1007 -44.57 -24.04 -14.41
C GLU A 1007 -43.55 -22.89 -14.48
N GLY A 1008 -43.44 -22.09 -13.42
CA GLY A 1008 -42.49 -20.97 -13.31
C GLY A 1008 -42.86 -19.67 -14.05
N ALA A 1009 -44.09 -19.51 -14.55
CA ALA A 1009 -44.52 -18.29 -15.25
C ALA A 1009 -45.23 -17.28 -14.33
N ASP A 1010 -44.77 -16.02 -14.31
CA ASP A 1010 -45.43 -14.93 -13.59
C ASP A 1010 -46.57 -14.32 -14.42
N VAL A 1011 -47.78 -14.25 -13.84
CA VAL A 1011 -48.97 -13.70 -14.51
C VAL A 1011 -49.02 -12.17 -14.37
N ILE A 1012 -49.17 -11.46 -15.48
CA ILE A 1012 -49.31 -10.01 -15.46
C ILE A 1012 -50.71 -9.61 -14.98
N GLY A 1013 -50.76 -8.72 -14.00
CA GLY A 1013 -52.01 -8.15 -13.50
C GLY A 1013 -52.72 -7.27 -14.53
N GLU A 1014 -54.06 -7.24 -14.46
CA GLU A 1014 -54.91 -6.48 -15.39
C GLU A 1014 -54.60 -4.98 -15.37
N ASN A 1015 -54.35 -4.40 -14.20
CA ASN A 1015 -53.98 -2.98 -14.05
C ASN A 1015 -52.65 -2.66 -14.75
N THR A 1016 -51.69 -3.59 -14.70
CA THR A 1016 -50.38 -3.45 -15.35
C THR A 1016 -50.54 -3.48 -16.87
N LEU A 1017 -51.35 -4.40 -17.41
CA LEU A 1017 -51.69 -4.45 -18.84
C LEU A 1017 -52.39 -3.17 -19.31
N ARG A 1018 -53.33 -2.63 -18.51
CA ARG A 1018 -54.00 -1.35 -18.83
C ARG A 1018 -53.00 -0.20 -18.96
N ASN A 1019 -51.96 -0.17 -18.13
CA ASN A 1019 -50.90 0.82 -18.22
C ASN A 1019 -50.02 0.59 -19.45
N TYR A 1020 -49.66 -0.67 -19.74
CA TYR A 1020 -48.92 -1.03 -20.95
C TYR A 1020 -49.66 -0.66 -22.23
N PHE A 1021 -50.99 -0.83 -22.30
CA PHE A 1021 -51.74 -0.41 -23.48
C PHE A 1021 -51.65 1.10 -23.69
N LYS A 1022 -51.81 1.90 -22.63
CA LYS A 1022 -51.81 3.36 -22.71
C LYS A 1022 -50.51 3.95 -23.26
N SER A 1023 -49.39 3.24 -23.14
CA SER A 1023 -48.09 3.68 -23.66
C SER A 1023 -47.81 3.24 -25.10
N LYS A 1024 -48.74 2.55 -25.78
CA LYS A 1024 -48.51 1.99 -27.13
C LYS A 1024 -49.12 2.87 -28.21
N LYS A 1025 -48.36 3.08 -29.30
CA LYS A 1025 -48.80 3.83 -30.48
C LYS A 1025 -50.03 3.20 -31.16
N TYR A 1026 -50.23 1.89 -31.03
CA TYR A 1026 -51.40 1.19 -31.55
C TYR A 1026 -52.61 1.27 -30.61
N PHE A 1027 -52.50 1.82 -29.40
CA PHE A 1027 -53.64 2.02 -28.52
C PHE A 1027 -54.36 3.33 -28.85
N ILE A 1028 -55.66 3.23 -29.13
CA ILE A 1028 -56.49 4.37 -29.54
C ILE A 1028 -57.21 4.98 -28.33
N GLY A 1029 -57.73 4.14 -27.42
CA GLY A 1029 -58.47 4.58 -26.23
C GLY A 1029 -59.43 3.52 -25.71
N SER A 1030 -60.45 3.92 -24.96
CA SER A 1030 -61.49 3.02 -24.46
C SER A 1030 -62.89 3.59 -24.71
N VAL A 1031 -63.86 2.74 -25.04
CA VAL A 1031 -65.27 3.12 -25.16
C VAL A 1031 -66.04 2.71 -23.92
N GLY A 1032 -66.96 3.55 -23.43
CA GLY A 1032 -67.68 3.31 -22.18
C GLY A 1032 -68.75 2.24 -22.27
N ARG A 1033 -69.33 2.05 -23.45
CA ARG A 1033 -70.32 1.02 -23.74
C ARG A 1033 -70.26 0.67 -25.21
N TYR A 1034 -70.06 -0.61 -25.52
CA TYR A 1034 -70.07 -1.18 -26.86
C TYR A 1034 -70.85 -2.50 -26.85
N HIS A 1035 -71.50 -2.83 -27.96
CA HIS A 1035 -72.35 -4.01 -28.07
C HIS A 1035 -71.55 -5.23 -28.52
N PHE A 1036 -71.54 -6.27 -27.69
CA PHE A 1036 -71.04 -7.61 -27.99
C PHE A 1036 -72.25 -8.57 -28.02
N ASP A 1037 -72.09 -9.75 -28.63
CA ASP A 1037 -73.22 -10.66 -28.87
C ASP A 1037 -73.89 -11.17 -27.57
N ASP A 1038 -73.15 -11.21 -26.46
CA ASP A 1038 -73.62 -11.68 -25.15
C ASP A 1038 -73.93 -10.54 -24.16
N THR A 1039 -73.40 -9.33 -24.35
CA THR A 1039 -73.61 -8.21 -23.42
C THR A 1039 -73.20 -6.86 -24.02
N SER A 1040 -73.52 -5.76 -23.34
CA SER A 1040 -72.99 -4.42 -23.66
C SER A 1040 -72.11 -3.92 -22.54
N THR A 1041 -70.82 -3.71 -22.82
CA THR A 1041 -69.82 -3.34 -21.81
C THR A 1041 -68.72 -2.43 -22.40
N SER A 1042 -67.84 -1.91 -21.56
CA SER A 1042 -66.69 -1.11 -22.01
C SER A 1042 -65.69 -1.96 -22.80
N ALA A 1043 -65.02 -1.36 -23.78
CA ALA A 1043 -63.98 -2.03 -24.57
C ALA A 1043 -62.74 -1.15 -24.76
N TYR A 1044 -61.58 -1.78 -24.83
CA TYR A 1044 -60.32 -1.16 -25.19
C TYR A 1044 -60.15 -1.19 -26.71
N VAL A 1045 -59.70 -0.08 -27.29
CA VAL A 1045 -59.66 0.15 -28.72
C VAL A 1045 -58.21 0.23 -29.18
N PHE A 1046 -57.85 -0.59 -30.16
CA PHE A 1046 -56.50 -0.64 -30.72
C PHE A 1046 -56.53 -0.57 -32.25
N ASN A 1047 -55.52 0.04 -32.87
CA ASN A 1047 -55.29 0.02 -34.31
C ASN A 1047 -54.82 -1.38 -34.73
N TYR A 1048 -55.77 -2.22 -35.15
CA TYR A 1048 -55.49 -3.61 -35.51
C TYR A 1048 -54.65 -3.70 -36.79
N THR A 1049 -54.85 -2.81 -37.77
CA THR A 1049 -54.00 -2.78 -38.98
C THR A 1049 -52.52 -2.63 -38.62
N MET A 1050 -52.21 -1.66 -37.74
CA MET A 1050 -50.83 -1.44 -37.27
C MET A 1050 -50.29 -2.63 -36.47
N MET A 1051 -51.11 -3.26 -35.64
CA MET A 1051 -50.71 -4.45 -34.87
C MET A 1051 -50.47 -5.67 -35.78
N HIS A 1052 -51.28 -5.82 -36.82
CA HIS A 1052 -51.18 -6.94 -37.75
C HIS A 1052 -49.96 -6.80 -38.68
N GLU A 1053 -49.76 -5.63 -39.28
CA GLU A 1053 -48.61 -5.33 -40.13
C GLU A 1053 -47.29 -5.35 -39.34
N GLY A 1054 -47.31 -4.92 -38.08
CA GLY A 1054 -46.16 -4.98 -37.16
C GLY A 1054 -45.88 -6.35 -36.56
N GLY A 1055 -46.65 -7.40 -36.92
CA GLY A 1055 -46.47 -8.76 -36.39
C GLY A 1055 -46.79 -8.92 -34.90
N ILE A 1056 -47.52 -7.98 -34.30
CA ILE A 1056 -47.83 -7.92 -32.86
C ILE A 1056 -48.99 -8.86 -32.51
N LEU A 1057 -50.02 -8.91 -33.36
CA LEU A 1057 -51.22 -9.70 -33.14
C LEU A 1057 -51.91 -10.08 -34.45
N ASN A 1058 -52.23 -11.36 -34.61
CA ASN A 1058 -52.96 -11.91 -35.73
C ASN A 1058 -54.11 -12.80 -35.27
N LEU A 1059 -55.28 -12.19 -35.07
CA LEU A 1059 -56.52 -12.89 -34.73
C LEU A 1059 -57.31 -13.37 -35.96
N LEU A 1060 -56.90 -13.02 -37.18
CA LEU A 1060 -57.60 -13.39 -38.43
C LEU A 1060 -57.08 -14.68 -39.09
N ARG A 1061 -55.98 -15.29 -38.61
CA ARG A 1061 -55.45 -16.55 -39.19
C ARG A 1061 -56.42 -17.74 -39.01
N THR A 1062 -56.61 -18.65 -39.96
CA THR A 1062 -57.38 -19.89 -39.71
C THR A 1062 -56.46 -20.97 -39.11
N ALA A 1063 -56.96 -21.79 -38.18
CA ALA A 1063 -56.18 -22.86 -37.55
C ALA A 1063 -55.69 -23.89 -38.61
N PRO A 1064 -54.45 -24.39 -38.54
CA PRO A 1064 -53.96 -25.38 -39.49
C PRO A 1064 -54.76 -26.70 -39.35
N LYS A 1065 -55.28 -27.20 -40.48
CA LYS A 1065 -55.89 -28.54 -40.55
C LYS A 1065 -54.81 -29.59 -40.23
N LYS A 1066 -55.06 -30.45 -39.24
CA LYS A 1066 -54.24 -31.65 -39.00
C LYS A 1066 -54.22 -32.51 -40.26
N THR A 1067 -53.07 -32.60 -40.92
CA THR A 1067 -52.78 -33.64 -41.91
C THR A 1067 -52.54 -34.95 -41.17
N ASN A 1068 -53.44 -35.91 -41.36
CA ASN A 1068 -53.22 -37.31 -41.00
C ASN A 1068 -52.12 -37.91 -41.88
N GLY A 1069 -51.21 -38.68 -41.29
CA GLY A 1069 -50.32 -39.58 -41.99
C GLY A 1069 -48.84 -39.18 -41.94
N ASP A 1070 -48.11 -39.64 -40.92
CA ASP A 1070 -47.35 -40.90 -41.09
C ASP A 1070 -47.05 -41.54 -39.73
N VAL A 1071 -47.08 -42.87 -39.76
CA VAL A 1071 -47.20 -43.86 -38.68
C VAL A 1071 -45.82 -44.53 -38.51
N LEU A 1072 -45.33 -44.88 -37.32
CA LEU A 1072 -45.30 -46.23 -36.70
C LEU A 1072 -44.32 -46.12 -35.50
N VAL A 1073 -44.62 -46.33 -34.21
CA VAL A 1073 -45.33 -47.36 -33.40
C VAL A 1073 -44.45 -48.58 -33.02
N ASN A 1074 -44.18 -48.68 -31.69
CA ASN A 1074 -43.98 -49.87 -30.83
C ASN A 1074 -42.66 -50.66 -30.89
N ASN A 1075 -42.13 -51.31 -29.83
CA ASN A 1075 -42.60 -51.61 -28.46
C ASN A 1075 -41.45 -52.16 -27.57
N GLY A 1076 -41.59 -52.01 -26.24
CA GLY A 1076 -41.13 -52.95 -25.17
C GLY A 1076 -39.77 -52.65 -24.52
N SER A 1077 -39.53 -52.82 -23.21
CA SER A 1077 -40.33 -53.26 -22.04
C SER A 1077 -39.49 -53.03 -20.75
N SER A 1078 -40.17 -52.88 -19.58
CA SER A 1078 -39.78 -53.29 -18.18
C SER A 1078 -38.43 -52.82 -17.61
N ASP A 1079 -38.21 -52.40 -16.36
CA ASP A 1079 -38.93 -52.38 -15.07
C ASP A 1079 -38.13 -51.43 -14.12
N ASP A 1080 -38.71 -51.11 -12.97
CA ASP A 1080 -38.11 -50.49 -11.76
C ASP A 1080 -38.22 -48.97 -11.60
N ASP A 1081 -39.37 -48.53 -11.07
CA ASP A 1081 -39.49 -47.32 -10.26
C ASP A 1081 -39.99 -47.73 -8.85
N PRO A 1082 -39.27 -47.42 -7.75
CA PRO A 1082 -39.75 -47.70 -6.40
C PRO A 1082 -40.65 -46.58 -5.82
N ASP A 1083 -41.80 -47.03 -5.32
CA ASP A 1083 -42.82 -46.39 -4.47
C ASP A 1083 -42.30 -45.51 -3.31
N TRP A 1084 -42.20 -44.17 -3.45
CA TRP A 1084 -42.27 -43.28 -2.27
C TRP A 1084 -42.64 -41.80 -2.48
N LEU A 1085 -43.36 -41.37 -3.51
CA LEU A 1085 -43.86 -39.98 -3.57
C LEU A 1085 -45.37 -39.89 -3.88
N GLN A 1086 -46.16 -40.57 -3.04
CA GLN A 1086 -47.50 -40.10 -2.70
C GLN A 1086 -47.46 -39.36 -1.35
N ALA A 1087 -48.10 -38.18 -1.32
CA ALA A 1087 -48.52 -37.37 -0.17
C ALA A 1087 -47.76 -36.04 0.08
N LYS A 1088 -48.11 -34.99 -0.69
CA LYS A 1088 -48.84 -33.80 -0.21
C LYS A 1088 -49.10 -32.79 -1.31
#